data_AF-I4AN79-F1
#
_entry.id   AF-I4AN79-F1
#
_cell.length_a   1.000
_cell.length_b   1.000
_cell.length_c   1.000
_cell.angle_alpha   90.00
_cell.angle_beta   90.00
_cell.angle_gamma   90.00
#
_symmetry.space_group_name_H-M   'P 1'
#
loop_
_entity.id
_entity.type
_entity.pdbx_description
1 polymer ?
#
loop_
_entity_poly.entity_id
_entity_poly.type
_entity_poly.pdbx_seq_one_letter_code
_entity_poly.pdbx_strand_id
1 'polypeptide(L)'
;MSEEILKALTQLFAVVSKQDGGVSEAERNFVIRYFEQELDRKRLSEYVALYDQYAESGVEGEDKKGAEATANPEDIIIITEGKTPEEIEKQEKDKARAIRKAARKAKKLAEGGSEDDSKIKLKDSMRTLKVCRNINKTLAQKQKVIVTFKILEMLAVDRNFSSHRLEIIKTASEIFRIPQEEYKLMQDFVMATDSHQMFDSPNLLVFDEEAPPVESRKKFIDSGLLDGEIVFIRLKSVELYFTKYNGKDEIFLNGQLVKKDTIVLFSNGSVFKTPKGAPLYYSDLVTRYNDTAQQNPISFNAINLDFRFPDGTIGLRNVNIAEGPGKLLSIMGASGAGKTTLLNVLAGLESPYKGAVEINGFNLHTESDKVEGVIGYVSQDDLLIEELSVYQNLYYNAKLCFGKLSEEELDTRVMEVLASLGLDRIKDITVGSVLNKMISGGQRKRLNIALELIREPAVMFVDEPTSGLSSRDSENVIDLLKELSLKGKLIFVVIHQPSSDIYKMFDKMILLDTGGYPIYYGNPVEAIAYFKRATNQVGSDNGQCQTCGTVTPELLFNIIEARVVNEYGEYTGVRKIAPAEWNDLYKQTHSVKPVETVNEPPPNSLSIPSKIKQAAIFTTRDFLSKIRDKQYMMINLLEAPLLALLLAVIVRFKNAKDAEEYVFRYNDNVPAYMLIAIIVALFMGLTVSAEEIIRDRKIQRRESFLNLSRMSYLTSKVGILFTLSAIQTLSFALIGNTILEIQDMYWQYWLVLFSISCFANALGLNISASFNSAVTVYILIPLLLIPQMILSGAIFRFDQLNNSIVEKGRIPLVADLMASRWAYEALTVEQFKDNPFERQIFDVEFEISQYSHKANFWIPKMQEILDRAANYAESAQNENADSVMILLQNDIALLKHEWQSEKVNEILERLKIQAEDLELSSEEQKILNIDLEKTLQIIEFDRAMADKLKAVLEMIRSKVLTPKFVMAGERKDSIINAMEQNPENKLSVVDLQNKYTNEYLESQVKNEMIKDKYVEGNGFLVQQTDPIFAVRNPNNISNAFDYRTHFFAPEKHFFGKYFDTMWFNVFVMWAMTILLLITLYFEWLKKLIDILGNISFAKKKK
;
A
#
# COMPACT_ATOMS: atom_id res chain seq x y z
N MET A 1 -15.62 -41.12 14.21
CA MET A 1 -14.54 -41.92 13.59
C MET A 1 -15.03 -42.57 12.29
N SER A 2 -14.16 -42.97 11.36
CA SER A 2 -14.58 -43.77 10.19
C SER A 2 -14.94 -45.20 10.62
N GLU A 3 -15.79 -45.88 9.84
CA GLU A 3 -16.28 -47.23 10.15
C GLU A 3 -15.12 -48.25 10.24
N GLU A 4 -14.12 -48.12 9.38
CA GLU A 4 -12.91 -48.95 9.39
C GLU A 4 -12.07 -48.75 10.66
N ILE A 5 -11.99 -47.51 11.16
CA ILE A 5 -11.26 -47.19 12.40
C ILE A 5 -11.95 -47.82 13.61
N LEU A 6 -13.27 -47.68 13.69
CA LEU A 6 -14.07 -48.26 14.77
C LEU A 6 -13.98 -49.79 14.78
N LYS A 7 -14.06 -50.44 13.61
CA LYS A 7 -13.88 -51.90 13.49
C LYS A 7 -12.48 -52.34 13.94
N ALA A 8 -11.45 -51.61 13.52
CA ALA A 8 -10.07 -51.95 13.88
C ALA A 8 -9.78 -51.71 15.37
N LEU A 9 -10.33 -50.66 15.98
CA LEU A 9 -10.31 -50.41 17.43
C LEU A 9 -11.01 -51.53 18.20
N THR A 10 -12.18 -51.95 17.73
CA THR A 10 -12.97 -53.04 18.31
C THR A 10 -12.17 -54.35 18.31
N GLN A 11 -11.52 -54.67 17.18
CA GLN A 11 -10.63 -55.82 17.07
C GLN A 11 -9.44 -55.72 18.02
N LEU A 12 -8.83 -54.53 18.14
CA LEU A 12 -7.65 -54.33 18.97
C LEU A 12 -7.98 -54.44 20.47
N PHE A 13 -9.12 -53.88 20.93
CA PHE A 13 -9.60 -54.07 22.30
C PHE A 13 -9.87 -55.55 22.57
N ALA A 14 -10.58 -56.26 21.68
CA ALA A 14 -10.90 -57.67 21.88
C ALA A 14 -9.64 -58.57 21.94
N VAL A 15 -8.63 -58.31 21.09
CA VAL A 15 -7.37 -59.06 21.08
C VAL A 15 -6.60 -58.90 22.39
N VAL A 16 -6.62 -57.70 22.99
CA VAL A 16 -5.93 -57.40 24.25
C VAL A 16 -6.67 -58.00 25.45
N SER A 17 -7.99 -57.88 25.51
CA SER A 17 -8.81 -58.41 26.62
C SER A 17 -8.85 -59.95 26.69
N LYS A 18 -8.68 -60.63 25.55
CA LYS A 18 -8.75 -62.11 25.48
C LYS A 18 -7.63 -62.84 26.23
N GLN A 19 -6.43 -62.25 26.30
CA GLN A 19 -5.26 -62.94 26.81
C GLN A 19 -5.38 -63.12 28.33
N ASP A 20 -5.13 -64.32 28.87
CA ASP A 20 -5.20 -64.67 30.31
C ASP A 20 -6.58 -64.98 30.93
N GLY A 21 -7.46 -65.68 30.20
CA GLY A 21 -8.61 -66.40 30.82
C GLY A 21 -10.01 -65.88 30.49
N GLY A 22 -10.15 -64.92 29.57
CA GLY A 22 -11.44 -64.35 29.13
C GLY A 22 -11.59 -62.87 29.47
N VAL A 23 -12.55 -62.20 28.83
CA VAL A 23 -12.83 -60.77 29.04
C VAL A 23 -13.48 -60.57 30.41
N SER A 24 -12.92 -59.69 31.24
CA SER A 24 -13.55 -59.35 32.51
C SER A 24 -14.81 -58.52 32.31
N GLU A 25 -15.75 -58.58 33.25
CA GLU A 25 -16.96 -57.75 33.20
C GLU A 25 -16.62 -56.25 33.24
N ALA A 26 -15.53 -55.87 33.91
CA ALA A 26 -15.07 -54.49 34.02
C ALA A 26 -14.42 -53.97 32.72
N GLU A 27 -13.60 -54.78 32.05
CA GLU A 27 -13.03 -54.50 30.73
C GLU A 27 -14.14 -54.35 29.68
N ARG A 28 -15.12 -55.26 29.68
CA ARG A 28 -16.29 -55.18 28.79
C ARG A 28 -17.10 -53.91 29.05
N ASN A 29 -17.34 -53.56 30.31
CA ASN A 29 -18.03 -52.33 30.68
C ASN A 29 -17.24 -51.05 30.36
N PHE A 30 -15.91 -51.12 30.28
CA PHE A 30 -15.09 -50.01 29.79
C PHE A 30 -15.30 -49.80 28.29
N VAL A 31 -15.26 -50.88 27.51
CA VAL A 31 -15.46 -50.83 26.05
C VAL A 31 -16.87 -50.33 25.69
N ILE A 32 -17.90 -50.78 26.42
CA ILE A 32 -19.27 -50.27 26.25
C ILE A 32 -19.32 -48.76 26.52
N ARG A 33 -18.78 -48.31 27.66
CA ARG A 33 -18.77 -46.88 28.00
C ARG A 33 -17.98 -46.03 26.99
N TYR A 34 -16.88 -46.56 26.45
CA TYR A 34 -16.11 -45.89 25.41
C TYR A 34 -16.93 -45.74 24.13
N PHE A 35 -17.58 -46.80 23.67
CA PHE A 35 -18.41 -46.74 22.47
C PHE A 35 -19.70 -45.95 22.67
N GLU A 36 -20.27 -45.90 23.87
CA GLU A 36 -21.41 -45.04 24.21
C GLU A 36 -21.09 -43.55 24.02
N GLN A 37 -19.83 -43.16 24.21
CA GLN A 37 -19.37 -41.79 24.00
C GLN A 37 -19.14 -41.46 22.51
N GLU A 38 -18.83 -42.48 21.69
CA GLU A 38 -18.38 -42.30 20.30
C GLU A 38 -19.43 -42.69 19.24
N LEU A 39 -20.48 -43.43 19.63
CA LEU A 39 -21.49 -43.99 18.73
C LEU A 39 -22.91 -43.67 19.18
N ASP A 40 -23.83 -43.58 18.22
CA ASP A 40 -25.25 -43.54 18.48
C ASP A 40 -25.77 -44.91 18.96
N ARG A 41 -26.92 -44.91 19.67
CA ARG A 41 -27.49 -46.13 20.27
C ARG A 41 -27.63 -47.31 19.30
N LYS A 42 -27.86 -47.05 18.00
CA LYS A 42 -28.08 -48.09 16.99
C LYS A 42 -26.77 -48.77 16.58
N ARG A 43 -25.67 -48.01 16.44
CA ARG A 43 -24.34 -48.57 16.14
C ARG A 43 -23.67 -49.14 17.39
N LEU A 44 -23.96 -48.60 18.57
CA LEU A 44 -23.41 -49.12 19.83
C LEU A 44 -23.67 -50.62 19.98
N SER A 45 -24.91 -51.08 19.75
CA SER A 45 -25.25 -52.50 19.84
C SER A 45 -24.51 -53.35 18.80
N GLU A 46 -24.25 -52.80 17.61
CA GLU A 46 -23.51 -53.50 16.54
C GLU A 46 -22.03 -53.68 16.92
N TYR A 47 -21.38 -52.63 17.43
CA TYR A 47 -19.96 -52.66 17.78
C TYR A 47 -19.69 -53.41 19.08
N VAL A 48 -20.61 -53.40 20.04
CA VAL A 48 -20.52 -54.24 21.24
C VAL A 48 -20.67 -55.71 20.86
N ALA A 49 -21.62 -56.06 19.98
CA ALA A 49 -21.74 -57.42 19.46
C ALA A 49 -20.50 -57.85 18.67
N LEU A 50 -19.91 -56.93 17.89
CA LEU A 50 -18.66 -57.17 17.16
C LEU A 50 -17.47 -57.37 18.11
N TYR A 51 -17.39 -56.61 19.20
CA TYR A 51 -16.40 -56.79 20.26
C TYR A 51 -16.54 -58.16 20.92
N ASP A 52 -17.75 -58.53 21.34
CA ASP A 52 -18.03 -59.82 21.95
C ASP A 52 -17.73 -60.96 20.98
N GLN A 53 -18.08 -60.81 19.70
CA GLN A 53 -17.75 -61.78 18.66
C GLN A 53 -16.22 -61.96 18.54
N TYR A 54 -15.44 -60.88 18.49
CA TYR A 54 -13.97 -60.99 18.42
C TYR A 54 -13.33 -61.51 19.71
N ALA A 55 -13.99 -61.28 20.85
CA ALA A 55 -13.55 -61.76 22.15
C ALA A 55 -13.86 -63.26 22.37
N GLU A 56 -15.04 -63.73 21.95
CA GLU A 56 -15.54 -65.10 22.15
C GLU A 56 -15.18 -66.05 21.00
N SER A 57 -15.28 -65.60 19.75
CA SER A 57 -15.00 -66.44 18.57
C SER A 57 -13.55 -66.30 18.13
N GLY A 58 -12.81 -67.40 18.12
CA GLY A 58 -11.62 -67.48 17.27
C GLY A 58 -12.09 -67.29 15.83
N VAL A 59 -11.73 -66.16 15.20
CA VAL A 59 -12.21 -65.80 13.86
C VAL A 59 -11.87 -66.89 12.83
N GLU A 60 -12.83 -67.78 12.59
CA GLU A 60 -13.03 -68.53 11.36
C GLU A 60 -14.43 -68.13 10.86
N GLY A 61 -14.50 -67.12 10.01
CA GLY A 61 -15.76 -66.72 9.40
C GLY A 61 -15.69 -65.36 8.71
N GLU A 62 -15.91 -65.38 7.39
CA GLU A 62 -16.30 -64.25 6.52
C GLU A 62 -15.21 -63.28 6.05
N ASP A 63 -14.38 -63.75 5.12
CA ASP A 63 -13.76 -62.92 4.06
C ASP A 63 -14.20 -63.48 2.68
N LYS A 64 -15.52 -63.58 2.45
CA LYS A 64 -16.09 -63.80 1.11
C LYS A 64 -17.40 -63.04 0.95
N LYS A 65 -17.28 -61.77 0.57
CA LYS A 65 -18.08 -61.04 -0.44
C LYS A 65 -18.21 -59.56 -0.06
N GLY A 66 -17.81 -58.70 -0.98
CA GLY A 66 -18.27 -57.31 -1.03
C GLY A 66 -17.19 -56.27 -0.81
N ALA A 67 -16.48 -55.90 -1.88
CA ALA A 67 -16.32 -54.52 -2.35
C ALA A 67 -15.22 -54.49 -3.43
N GLU A 68 -15.62 -54.78 -4.67
CA GLU A 68 -14.95 -54.20 -5.83
C GLU A 68 -15.18 -52.69 -5.78
N ALA A 69 -14.13 -51.93 -5.52
CA ALA A 69 -14.03 -50.55 -5.94
C ALA A 69 -12.60 -50.34 -6.44
N THR A 70 -12.50 -50.25 -7.76
CA THR A 70 -11.30 -49.96 -8.54
C THR A 70 -10.63 -48.68 -8.04
N ALA A 71 -9.37 -48.77 -7.64
CA ALA A 71 -8.45 -47.63 -7.56
C ALA A 71 -7.24 -47.92 -8.43
N ASN A 72 -6.98 -46.99 -9.34
CA ASN A 72 -5.98 -47.00 -10.40
C ASN A 72 -4.54 -46.95 -9.83
N PRO A 73 -3.51 -47.59 -10.42
CA PRO A 73 -2.18 -47.68 -9.81
C PRO A 73 -1.26 -46.45 -9.95
N GLU A 74 -1.73 -45.26 -10.34
CA GLU A 74 -0.85 -44.12 -10.64
C GLU A 74 -0.92 -42.92 -9.67
N ASP A 75 -1.77 -42.92 -8.65
CA ASP A 75 -1.85 -41.79 -7.72
C ASP A 75 -1.28 -42.11 -6.34
N ILE A 76 0.05 -42.26 -6.23
CA ILE A 76 0.76 -42.13 -4.94
C ILE A 76 2.10 -41.41 -5.16
N ILE A 77 2.06 -40.08 -5.12
CA ILE A 77 3.24 -39.25 -4.86
C ILE A 77 3.40 -39.15 -3.34
N ILE A 78 4.39 -39.85 -2.78
CA ILE A 78 4.86 -39.63 -1.40
C ILE A 78 5.94 -38.56 -1.46
N ILE A 79 5.66 -37.40 -0.88
CA ILE A 79 6.70 -36.44 -0.49
C ILE A 79 7.32 -36.98 0.81
N THR A 80 8.54 -37.50 0.72
CA THR A 80 9.42 -37.71 1.86
C THR A 80 10.72 -36.97 1.61
N GLU A 81 11.10 -36.14 2.57
CA GLU A 81 12.31 -35.33 2.56
C GLU A 81 13.58 -36.19 2.56
N GLY A 82 14.46 -35.93 1.59
CA GLY A 82 15.90 -35.79 1.84
C GLY A 82 16.78 -37.02 2.04
N LYS A 83 16.48 -38.20 1.45
CA LYS A 83 17.44 -39.32 1.39
C LYS A 83 17.54 -39.93 0.00
N THR A 84 18.75 -40.33 -0.39
CA THR A 84 18.99 -40.94 -1.70
C THR A 84 18.51 -42.41 -1.72
N PRO A 85 18.11 -42.96 -2.89
CA PRO A 85 17.62 -44.35 -2.99
C PRO A 85 18.60 -45.40 -2.46
N GLU A 86 19.91 -45.17 -2.59
CA GLU A 86 20.96 -46.06 -2.07
C GLU A 86 21.02 -46.08 -0.53
N GLU A 87 20.71 -44.97 0.13
CA GLU A 87 20.64 -44.88 1.60
C GLU A 87 19.44 -45.65 2.14
N ILE A 88 18.32 -45.65 1.40
CA ILE A 88 17.11 -46.40 1.73
C ILE A 88 17.39 -47.91 1.67
N GLU A 89 18.04 -48.38 0.60
CA GLU A 89 18.35 -49.81 0.43
C GLU A 89 19.38 -50.32 1.46
N LYS A 90 20.39 -49.50 1.79
CA LYS A 90 21.39 -49.82 2.82
C LYS A 90 20.75 -49.90 4.22
N GLN A 91 19.85 -48.95 4.54
CA GLN A 91 19.14 -48.94 5.81
C GLN A 91 18.15 -50.12 5.93
N GLU A 92 17.55 -50.56 4.82
CA GLU A 92 16.71 -51.77 4.79
C GLU A 92 17.52 -53.06 4.96
N LYS A 93 18.71 -53.17 4.33
CA LYS A 93 19.60 -54.33 4.50
C LYS A 93 20.15 -54.44 5.93
N ASP A 94 20.52 -53.32 6.55
CA ASP A 94 21.01 -53.30 7.93
C ASP A 94 19.89 -53.61 8.95
N LYS A 95 18.67 -53.11 8.70
CA LYS A 95 17.47 -53.50 9.48
C LYS A 95 17.15 -54.98 9.35
N ALA A 96 17.20 -55.55 8.15
CA ALA A 96 16.97 -56.99 7.93
C ALA A 96 18.02 -57.86 8.64
N ARG A 97 19.28 -57.39 8.72
CA ARG A 97 20.37 -58.07 9.41
C ARG A 97 20.23 -58.01 10.93
N ALA A 98 19.79 -56.87 11.47
CA ALA A 98 19.48 -56.71 12.89
C ALA A 98 18.29 -57.58 13.33
N ILE A 99 17.22 -57.62 12.53
CA ILE A 99 16.03 -58.45 12.77
C ILE A 99 16.38 -59.96 12.74
N ARG A 100 17.24 -60.41 11.80
CA ARG A 100 17.72 -61.81 11.78
C ARG A 100 18.59 -62.16 12.99
N LYS A 101 19.35 -61.20 13.53
CA LYS A 101 20.19 -61.39 14.72
C LYS A 101 19.35 -61.43 16.00
N ALA A 102 18.30 -60.61 16.09
CA ALA A 102 17.29 -60.65 17.17
C ALA A 102 16.47 -61.95 17.13
N ALA A 103 16.03 -62.40 15.95
CA ALA A 103 15.31 -63.66 15.77
C ALA A 103 16.15 -64.90 16.14
N ARG A 104 17.47 -64.89 15.86
CA ARG A 104 18.40 -65.95 16.31
C ARG A 104 18.65 -65.94 17.82
N LYS A 105 18.61 -64.76 18.46
CA LYS A 105 18.75 -64.63 19.93
C LYS A 105 17.48 -65.09 20.65
N ALA A 106 16.30 -64.76 20.11
CA ALA A 106 15.01 -65.25 20.60
C ALA A 106 14.85 -66.77 20.44
N LYS A 107 15.36 -67.35 19.34
CA LYS A 107 15.34 -68.80 19.12
C LYS A 107 16.23 -69.58 20.10
N LYS A 108 17.32 -68.98 20.60
CA LYS A 108 18.22 -69.57 21.61
C LYS A 108 17.69 -69.45 23.06
N LEU A 109 16.78 -68.52 23.32
CA LEU A 109 16.14 -68.33 24.63
C LEU A 109 14.91 -69.24 24.83
N ALA A 110 14.45 -69.92 23.78
CA ALA A 110 13.21 -70.71 23.76
C ALA A 110 13.40 -72.23 23.89
N GLU A 111 14.63 -72.74 24.13
CA GLU A 111 14.92 -74.18 24.23
C GLU A 111 14.58 -74.79 25.62
N GLY A 112 13.63 -74.22 26.37
CA GLY A 112 13.33 -74.61 27.75
C GLY A 112 11.85 -74.64 28.16
N GLY A 113 10.91 -74.82 27.23
CA GLY A 113 9.47 -74.91 27.55
C GLY A 113 8.65 -75.63 26.47
N SER A 114 7.54 -76.25 26.87
CA SER A 114 6.69 -77.17 26.08
C SER A 114 6.17 -76.59 24.75
N GLU A 115 6.26 -77.39 23.67
CA GLU A 115 6.03 -76.99 22.27
C GLU A 115 4.62 -76.46 21.94
N ASP A 116 3.56 -76.86 22.65
CA ASP A 116 2.18 -76.46 22.31
C ASP A 116 1.83 -75.02 22.74
N ASP A 117 2.34 -74.58 23.89
CA ASP A 117 2.10 -73.22 24.41
C ASP A 117 2.86 -72.16 23.58
N SER A 118 3.97 -72.56 22.96
CA SER A 118 4.79 -71.70 22.08
C SER A 118 4.15 -71.42 20.72
N LYS A 119 3.42 -72.40 20.15
CA LYS A 119 2.72 -72.25 18.86
C LYS A 119 1.48 -71.36 18.95
N ILE A 120 0.75 -71.44 20.07
CA ILE A 120 -0.41 -70.59 20.35
C ILE A 120 0.05 -69.13 20.54
N LYS A 121 1.10 -68.89 21.33
CA LYS A 121 1.73 -67.56 21.52
C LYS A 121 2.23 -66.91 20.22
N LEU A 122 2.77 -67.70 19.28
CA LEU A 122 3.28 -67.20 17.99
C LEU A 122 2.13 -66.77 17.05
N LYS A 123 1.02 -67.51 17.04
CA LYS A 123 -0.14 -67.28 16.14
C LYS A 123 -0.92 -66.03 16.56
N ASP A 124 -1.08 -65.79 17.85
CA ASP A 124 -1.75 -64.60 18.38
C ASP A 124 -0.88 -63.33 18.30
N SER A 125 0.45 -63.47 18.45
CA SER A 125 1.39 -62.38 18.16
C SER A 125 1.33 -61.96 16.68
N MET A 126 1.28 -62.91 15.73
CA MET A 126 1.13 -62.62 14.30
C MET A 126 -0.21 -61.94 13.95
N ARG A 127 -1.29 -62.27 14.66
CA ARG A 127 -2.62 -61.64 14.47
C ARG A 127 -2.63 -60.20 14.93
N THR A 128 -2.06 -59.92 16.10
CA THR A 128 -1.92 -58.55 16.64
C THR A 128 -1.10 -57.66 15.69
N LEU A 129 -0.02 -58.21 15.11
CA LEU A 129 0.79 -57.52 14.10
C LEU A 129 -0.01 -57.14 12.84
N LYS A 130 -0.93 -57.99 12.37
CA LYS A 130 -1.75 -57.73 11.17
C LYS A 130 -2.77 -56.60 11.43
N VAL A 131 -3.45 -56.63 12.56
CA VAL A 131 -4.42 -55.59 12.97
C VAL A 131 -3.71 -54.25 13.18
N CYS A 132 -2.59 -54.24 13.92
CA CYS A 132 -1.81 -53.02 14.13
C CYS A 132 -1.27 -52.42 12.83
N ARG A 133 -0.88 -53.25 11.84
CA ARG A 133 -0.43 -52.75 10.52
C ARG A 133 -1.56 -52.11 9.72
N ASN A 134 -2.78 -52.66 9.76
CA ASN A 134 -3.93 -52.05 9.09
C ASN A 134 -4.28 -50.70 9.74
N ILE A 135 -4.29 -50.65 11.08
CA ILE A 135 -4.51 -49.41 11.86
C ILE A 135 -3.43 -48.36 11.55
N ASN A 136 -2.17 -48.77 11.40
CA ASN A 136 -1.07 -47.87 11.14
C ASN A 136 -1.16 -47.14 9.78
N LYS A 137 -1.85 -47.75 8.79
CA LYS A 137 -2.08 -47.18 7.46
C LYS A 137 -3.24 -46.20 7.42
N THR A 138 -4.24 -46.36 8.30
CA THR A 138 -5.48 -45.57 8.27
C THR A 138 -5.49 -44.42 9.28
N LEU A 139 -4.81 -44.55 10.43
CA LEU A 139 -4.79 -43.53 11.47
C LEU A 139 -3.68 -42.49 11.29
N ALA A 140 -3.99 -41.24 11.64
CA ALA A 140 -2.99 -40.19 11.86
C ALA A 140 -2.19 -40.44 13.15
N GLN A 141 -0.99 -39.87 13.28
CA GLN A 141 -0.11 -40.12 14.44
C GLN A 141 -0.76 -39.78 15.80
N LYS A 142 -1.46 -38.64 15.89
CA LYS A 142 -2.21 -38.24 17.09
C LYS A 142 -3.22 -39.30 17.52
N GLN A 143 -3.94 -39.88 16.56
CA GLN A 143 -4.95 -40.91 16.82
C GLN A 143 -4.29 -42.20 17.32
N LYS A 144 -3.16 -42.62 16.75
CA LYS A 144 -2.44 -43.83 17.21
C LYS A 144 -2.01 -43.74 18.67
N VAL A 145 -1.58 -42.55 19.11
CA VAL A 145 -1.22 -42.28 20.51
C VAL A 145 -2.45 -42.38 21.41
N ILE A 146 -3.57 -41.75 21.04
CA ILE A 146 -4.83 -41.83 21.80
C ILE A 146 -5.30 -43.29 21.92
N VAL A 147 -5.27 -44.06 20.82
CA VAL A 147 -5.64 -45.48 20.82
C VAL A 147 -4.76 -46.28 21.78
N THR A 148 -3.44 -46.09 21.73
CA THR A 148 -2.49 -46.77 22.64
C THR A 148 -2.79 -46.43 24.09
N PHE A 149 -3.10 -45.16 24.36
CA PHE A 149 -3.47 -44.68 25.69
C PHE A 149 -4.75 -45.33 26.21
N LYS A 150 -5.79 -45.44 25.37
CA LYS A 150 -7.06 -46.05 25.75
C LYS A 150 -6.95 -47.55 26.00
N ILE A 151 -6.06 -48.25 25.29
CA ILE A 151 -5.78 -49.67 25.56
C ILE A 151 -5.09 -49.85 26.92
N LEU A 152 -4.13 -48.97 27.24
CA LEU A 152 -3.49 -48.98 28.56
C LEU A 152 -4.50 -48.68 29.68
N GLU A 153 -5.38 -47.70 29.48
CA GLU A 153 -6.44 -47.34 30.43
C GLU A 153 -7.42 -48.51 30.66
N MET A 154 -7.81 -49.22 29.59
CA MET A 154 -8.64 -50.42 29.68
C MET A 154 -8.01 -51.50 30.56
N LEU A 155 -6.72 -51.79 30.38
CA LEU A 155 -6.00 -52.76 31.21
C LEU A 155 -5.88 -52.33 32.68
N ALA A 156 -5.87 -51.02 32.94
CA ALA A 156 -5.73 -50.50 34.28
C ALA A 156 -7.01 -50.62 35.12
N VAL A 157 -8.17 -50.84 34.50
CA VAL A 157 -9.46 -51.01 35.19
C VAL A 157 -9.41 -52.18 36.19
N ASP A 158 -8.79 -53.29 35.83
CA ASP A 158 -8.67 -54.48 36.68
C ASP A 158 -7.35 -54.59 37.45
N ARG A 159 -6.43 -53.62 37.24
CA ARG A 159 -5.04 -53.66 37.73
C ARG A 159 -4.29 -54.97 37.41
N ASN A 160 -4.73 -55.70 36.38
CA ASN A 160 -4.16 -56.99 35.99
C ASN A 160 -3.15 -56.83 34.85
N PHE A 161 -1.90 -56.56 35.22
CA PHE A 161 -0.80 -56.28 34.28
C PHE A 161 0.06 -57.52 34.01
N SER A 162 -0.47 -58.50 33.28
CA SER A 162 0.33 -59.66 32.89
C SER A 162 1.49 -59.22 31.98
N SER A 163 2.64 -59.89 32.12
CA SER A 163 3.83 -59.60 31.30
C SER A 163 3.56 -59.77 29.81
N HIS A 164 2.63 -60.66 29.45
CA HIS A 164 2.27 -60.94 28.06
C HIS A 164 1.41 -59.81 27.45
N ARG A 165 0.41 -59.31 28.18
CA ARG A 165 -0.45 -58.19 27.74
C ARG A 165 0.37 -56.91 27.49
N LEU A 166 1.33 -56.60 28.36
CA LEU A 166 2.21 -55.45 28.20
C LEU A 166 3.16 -55.59 26.99
N GLU A 167 3.64 -56.80 26.69
CA GLU A 167 4.51 -57.07 25.53
C GLU A 167 3.77 -56.85 24.20
N ILE A 168 2.47 -57.18 24.15
CA ILE A 168 1.60 -56.94 22.99
C ILE A 168 1.43 -55.43 22.74
N ILE A 169 1.13 -54.65 23.78
CA ILE A 169 0.96 -53.19 23.65
C ILE A 169 2.29 -52.53 23.29
N LYS A 170 3.40 -52.98 23.87
CA LYS A 170 4.73 -52.52 23.49
C LYS A 170 4.99 -52.75 22.00
N THR A 171 4.66 -53.94 21.50
CA THR A 171 4.77 -54.26 20.06
C THR A 171 3.87 -53.36 19.20
N ALA A 172 2.64 -53.08 19.65
CA ALA A 172 1.74 -52.14 18.96
C ALA A 172 2.31 -50.71 18.93
N SER A 173 2.88 -50.22 20.04
CA SER A 173 3.51 -48.91 20.14
C SER A 173 4.69 -48.76 19.16
N GLU A 174 5.49 -49.82 18.98
CA GLU A 174 6.60 -49.86 18.02
C GLU A 174 6.11 -49.76 16.58
N ILE A 175 5.00 -50.43 16.24
CA ILE A 175 4.39 -50.36 14.90
C ILE A 175 3.82 -48.97 14.63
N PHE A 176 3.18 -48.37 15.63
CA PHE A 176 2.67 -47.01 15.58
C PHE A 176 3.76 -45.94 15.63
N ARG A 177 5.04 -46.34 15.76
CA ARG A 177 6.21 -45.46 15.81
C ARG A 177 6.13 -44.47 16.98
N ILE A 178 5.61 -44.90 18.13
CA ILE A 178 5.61 -44.11 19.36
C ILE A 178 7.00 -44.22 19.99
N PRO A 179 7.65 -43.10 20.38
CA PRO A 179 8.93 -43.14 21.07
C PRO A 179 8.85 -43.98 22.36
N GLN A 180 9.87 -44.80 22.62
CA GLN A 180 9.88 -45.70 23.80
C GLN A 180 9.80 -44.95 25.13
N GLU A 181 10.39 -43.75 25.21
CA GLU A 181 10.28 -42.90 26.40
C GLU A 181 8.83 -42.43 26.64
N GLU A 182 8.11 -42.08 25.57
CA GLU A 182 6.70 -41.68 25.66
C GLU A 182 5.79 -42.85 26.03
N TYR A 183 6.03 -44.03 25.44
CA TYR A 183 5.28 -45.24 25.81
C TYR A 183 5.45 -45.58 27.29
N LYS A 184 6.69 -45.52 27.82
CA LYS A 184 6.97 -45.75 29.24
C LYS A 184 6.28 -44.70 30.12
N LEU A 185 6.30 -43.42 29.72
CA LEU A 185 5.60 -42.36 30.43
C LEU A 185 4.07 -42.58 30.46
N MET A 186 3.47 -43.00 29.34
CA MET A 186 2.05 -43.35 29.27
C MET A 186 1.71 -44.52 30.18
N GLN A 187 2.54 -45.56 30.17
CA GLN A 187 2.39 -46.74 31.02
C GLN A 187 2.44 -46.36 32.50
N ASP A 188 3.48 -45.62 32.91
CA ASP A 188 3.65 -45.16 34.30
C ASP A 188 2.49 -44.26 34.73
N PHE A 189 2.03 -43.35 33.86
CA PHE A 189 0.93 -42.42 34.17
C PHE A 189 -0.42 -43.12 34.38
N VAL A 190 -0.68 -44.18 33.62
CA VAL A 190 -1.89 -44.99 33.76
C VAL A 190 -1.84 -45.85 35.02
N MET A 191 -0.67 -46.44 35.32
CA MET A 191 -0.49 -47.38 36.44
C MET A 191 -0.31 -46.70 37.80
N ALA A 192 0.39 -45.57 37.85
CA ALA A 192 0.73 -44.87 39.08
C ALA A 192 -0.52 -44.27 39.72
N THR A 193 -0.59 -44.35 41.06
CA THR A 193 -1.65 -43.65 41.81
C THR A 193 -1.30 -42.20 42.02
N ASP A 194 -0.04 -41.89 42.36
CA ASP A 194 0.48 -40.55 42.59
C ASP A 194 1.68 -40.23 41.68
N SER A 195 2.07 -38.96 41.60
CA SER A 195 3.21 -38.51 40.83
C SER A 195 4.54 -39.00 41.40
N HIS A 196 4.61 -39.38 42.68
CA HIS A 196 5.83 -39.91 43.30
C HIS A 196 6.20 -41.30 42.78
N GLN A 197 5.22 -42.11 42.39
CA GLN A 197 5.41 -43.43 41.78
C GLN A 197 5.84 -43.36 40.31
N MET A 198 5.79 -42.19 39.68
CA MET A 198 6.16 -42.00 38.26
C MET A 198 7.65 -41.70 38.06
N PHE A 199 8.20 -42.17 36.93
CA PHE A 199 9.57 -41.83 36.52
C PHE A 199 9.74 -40.33 36.27
N ASP A 200 10.82 -39.76 36.81
CA ASP A 200 11.16 -38.34 36.71
C ASP A 200 11.47 -37.91 35.27
N SER A 201 10.63 -37.04 34.71
CA SER A 201 10.66 -36.64 33.30
C SER A 201 10.34 -35.15 33.13
N PRO A 202 11.02 -34.43 32.22
CA PRO A 202 10.68 -33.03 31.89
C PRO A 202 9.31 -32.85 31.23
N ASN A 203 8.71 -33.97 30.80
CA ASN A 203 7.38 -34.03 30.21
C ASN A 203 6.29 -34.33 31.24
N LEU A 204 6.62 -34.44 32.53
CA LEU A 204 5.69 -34.58 33.65
C LEU A 204 5.54 -33.23 34.35
N LEU A 205 4.30 -32.80 34.60
CA LEU A 205 3.99 -31.58 35.35
C LEU A 205 2.99 -31.90 36.45
N VAL A 206 3.27 -31.41 37.65
CA VAL A 206 2.41 -31.57 38.82
C VAL A 206 1.81 -30.22 39.19
N PHE A 207 0.49 -30.19 39.35
CA PHE A 207 -0.27 -29.06 39.88
C PHE A 207 -0.76 -29.45 41.28
N ASP A 208 -0.05 -28.95 42.29
CA ASP A 208 -0.21 -29.31 43.71
C ASP A 208 0.23 -28.12 44.59
N GLU A 209 -0.01 -28.17 45.89
CA GLU A 209 0.49 -27.19 46.89
C GLU A 209 1.95 -27.46 47.26
N GLU A 210 2.35 -28.73 47.37
CA GLU A 210 3.72 -29.11 47.71
C GLU A 210 4.61 -29.19 46.46
N ALA A 211 5.66 -28.37 46.43
CA ALA A 211 6.64 -28.41 45.36
C ALA A 211 7.45 -29.72 45.38
N PRO A 212 7.70 -30.35 44.21
CA PRO A 212 8.56 -31.53 44.14
C PRO A 212 10.00 -31.19 44.59
N PRO A 213 10.80 -32.19 45.01
CA PRO A 213 12.18 -31.97 45.45
C PRO A 213 13.01 -31.20 44.42
N VAL A 214 13.94 -30.34 44.87
CA VAL A 214 14.75 -29.44 44.01
C VAL A 214 15.53 -30.17 42.90
N GLU A 215 15.84 -31.44 43.09
CA GLU A 215 16.54 -32.29 42.11
C GLU A 215 15.61 -32.96 41.06
N SER A 216 14.29 -32.78 41.17
CA SER A 216 13.32 -33.37 40.25
C SER A 216 13.27 -32.61 38.93
N ARG A 217 13.21 -33.35 37.81
CA ARG A 217 12.97 -32.79 36.47
C ARG A 217 11.48 -32.56 36.19
N LYS A 218 10.59 -32.86 37.15
CA LYS A 218 9.15 -32.57 37.08
C LYS A 218 8.94 -31.06 37.04
N LYS A 219 8.05 -30.62 36.16
CA LYS A 219 7.57 -29.24 36.17
C LYS A 219 6.52 -29.09 37.26
N PHE A 220 6.42 -27.89 37.83
CA PHE A 220 5.51 -27.60 38.93
C PHE A 220 4.77 -26.29 38.67
N ILE A 221 3.48 -26.30 39.00
CA ILE A 221 2.62 -25.12 39.09
C ILE A 221 1.92 -25.18 40.45
N ASP A 222 2.03 -24.12 41.22
CA ASP A 222 1.38 -24.01 42.54
C ASP A 222 -0.14 -23.93 42.37
N SER A 223 -0.84 -24.86 43.03
CA SER A 223 -2.31 -24.93 43.03
C SER A 223 -2.98 -24.02 44.07
N GLY A 224 -2.20 -23.49 45.02
CA GLY A 224 -2.62 -22.65 46.13
C GLY A 224 -3.27 -23.41 47.29
N LEU A 225 -4.40 -24.09 47.02
CA LEU A 225 -5.24 -24.77 48.04
C LEU A 225 -6.04 -25.93 47.41
N LEU A 226 -5.38 -27.03 47.08
CA LEU A 226 -6.01 -28.24 46.54
C LEU A 226 -5.70 -29.45 47.43
N ASP A 227 -6.73 -30.19 47.89
CA ASP A 227 -6.53 -31.46 48.62
C ASP A 227 -6.26 -32.60 47.62
N GLY A 228 -5.00 -32.69 47.20
CA GLY A 228 -4.43 -33.68 46.29
C GLY A 228 -3.83 -33.05 45.02
N GLU A 229 -3.29 -33.87 44.12
CA GLU A 229 -2.58 -33.39 42.93
C GLU A 229 -3.38 -33.60 41.62
N ILE A 230 -3.16 -32.68 40.67
CA ILE A 230 -3.48 -32.90 39.26
C ILE A 230 -2.16 -33.13 38.52
N VAL A 231 -2.03 -34.29 37.89
CA VAL A 231 -0.83 -34.71 37.17
C VAL A 231 -1.07 -34.58 35.68
N PHE A 232 -0.14 -33.91 34.99
CA PHE A 232 -0.13 -33.72 33.55
C PHE A 232 1.07 -34.41 32.91
N ILE A 233 0.85 -35.02 31.75
CA ILE A 233 1.93 -35.52 30.89
C ILE A 233 1.84 -34.90 29.49
N ARG A 234 3.00 -34.51 28.94
CA ARG A 234 3.16 -34.07 27.56
C ARG A 234 3.75 -35.19 26.70
N LEU A 235 3.05 -35.54 25.62
CA LEU A 235 3.59 -36.44 24.60
C LEU A 235 4.14 -35.61 23.44
N LYS A 236 5.45 -35.35 23.48
CA LYS A 236 6.16 -34.40 22.60
C LYS A 236 6.01 -34.73 21.11
N SER A 237 5.94 -36.01 20.74
CA SER A 237 5.81 -36.45 19.34
C SER A 237 4.52 -35.99 18.67
N VAL A 238 3.47 -35.71 19.45
CA VAL A 238 2.13 -35.37 18.97
C VAL A 238 1.53 -34.11 19.60
N GLU A 239 2.25 -33.49 20.53
CA GLU A 239 1.80 -32.32 21.32
C GLU A 239 0.43 -32.54 21.98
N LEU A 240 0.22 -33.72 22.55
CA LEU A 240 -0.97 -34.04 23.33
C LEU A 240 -0.66 -33.99 24.83
N TYR A 241 -1.63 -33.50 25.59
CA TYR A 241 -1.54 -33.34 27.04
C TYR A 241 -2.64 -34.18 27.69
N PHE A 242 -2.26 -35.09 28.58
CA PHE A 242 -3.21 -35.90 29.35
C PHE A 242 -3.14 -35.50 30.81
N THR A 243 -4.28 -35.53 31.47
CA THR A 243 -4.43 -35.13 32.86
C THR A 243 -5.12 -36.21 33.67
N LYS A 244 -4.69 -36.37 34.92
CA LYS A 244 -5.26 -37.29 35.91
C LYS A 244 -5.37 -36.56 37.25
N TYR A 245 -6.50 -36.72 37.92
CA TYR A 245 -6.74 -36.11 39.23
C TYR A 245 -6.87 -37.18 40.31
N ASN A 246 -6.12 -37.03 41.40
CA ASN A 246 -6.11 -38.00 42.50
C ASN A 246 -6.60 -37.43 43.86
N GLY A 247 -7.02 -36.16 43.89
CA GLY A 247 -7.50 -35.49 45.10
C GLY A 247 -8.93 -35.84 45.52
N LYS A 248 -9.38 -35.21 46.61
CA LYS A 248 -10.74 -35.37 47.18
C LYS A 248 -11.68 -34.21 46.88
N ASP A 249 -11.12 -33.04 46.58
CA ASP A 249 -11.89 -31.85 46.23
C ASP A 249 -12.69 -32.05 44.94
N GLU A 250 -13.84 -31.38 44.86
CA GLU A 250 -14.64 -31.32 43.64
C GLU A 250 -14.01 -30.33 42.65
N ILE A 251 -13.25 -30.85 41.68
CA ILE A 251 -12.67 -30.03 40.62
C ILE A 251 -13.53 -30.10 39.36
N PHE A 252 -13.55 -28.99 38.62
CA PHE A 252 -14.31 -28.87 37.38
C PHE A 252 -13.39 -28.67 36.19
N LEU A 253 -13.56 -29.48 35.14
CA LEU A 253 -12.94 -29.27 33.83
C LEU A 253 -14.02 -28.76 32.87
N ASN A 254 -13.85 -27.53 32.36
CA ASN A 254 -14.84 -26.89 31.48
C ASN A 254 -16.27 -26.86 32.05
N GLY A 255 -16.38 -26.72 33.38
CA GLY A 255 -17.64 -26.74 34.13
C GLY A 255 -18.20 -28.12 34.45
N GLN A 256 -17.50 -29.21 34.13
CA GLN A 256 -17.90 -30.58 34.45
C GLN A 256 -17.08 -31.15 35.59
N LEU A 257 -17.74 -31.83 36.54
CA LEU A 257 -17.07 -32.48 37.66
C LEU A 257 -16.15 -33.61 37.15
N VAL A 258 -14.86 -33.53 37.47
CA VAL A 258 -13.89 -34.58 37.11
C VAL A 258 -13.89 -35.66 38.16
N LYS A 259 -14.09 -36.91 37.73
CA LYS A 259 -14.02 -38.07 38.62
C LYS A 259 -12.56 -38.39 38.94
N LYS A 260 -12.32 -38.79 40.19
CA LYS A 260 -11.03 -39.29 40.65
C LYS A 260 -10.51 -40.42 39.76
N ASP A 261 -9.19 -40.42 39.52
CA ASP A 261 -8.43 -41.40 38.71
C ASP A 261 -8.87 -41.51 37.24
N THR A 262 -9.74 -40.62 36.76
CA THR A 262 -10.15 -40.61 35.36
C THR A 262 -9.14 -39.84 34.52
N ILE A 263 -8.69 -40.45 33.43
CA ILE A 263 -7.74 -39.81 32.54
C ILE A 263 -8.49 -39.07 31.44
N VAL A 264 -8.20 -37.77 31.33
CA VAL A 264 -8.84 -36.90 30.36
C VAL A 264 -7.79 -36.30 29.43
N LEU A 265 -8.17 -36.10 28.17
CA LEU A 265 -7.37 -35.31 27.24
C LEU A 265 -7.55 -33.84 27.58
N PHE A 266 -6.46 -33.14 27.88
CA PHE A 266 -6.46 -31.71 28.14
C PHE A 266 -6.15 -30.98 26.83
N SER A 267 -7.20 -30.62 26.09
CA SER A 267 -7.12 -30.00 24.77
C SER A 267 -7.27 -28.46 24.81
N ASN A 268 -7.01 -27.80 23.69
CA ASN A 268 -7.20 -26.36 23.51
C ASN A 268 -8.54 -25.87 24.07
N GLY A 269 -8.50 -24.77 24.82
CA GLY A 269 -9.68 -24.19 25.47
C GLY A 269 -10.07 -24.83 26.81
N SER A 270 -9.39 -25.90 27.22
CA SER A 270 -9.66 -26.55 28.50
C SER A 270 -9.23 -25.70 29.69
N VAL A 271 -10.07 -25.69 30.73
CA VAL A 271 -9.84 -24.98 31.99
C VAL A 271 -10.17 -25.88 33.16
N PHE A 272 -9.24 -26.01 34.10
CA PHE A 272 -9.49 -26.58 35.41
C PHE A 272 -9.86 -25.49 36.41
N LYS A 273 -10.92 -25.71 37.18
CA LYS A 273 -11.27 -24.92 38.37
C LYS A 273 -11.17 -25.78 39.61
N THR A 274 -10.41 -25.27 40.56
CA THR A 274 -10.38 -25.80 41.92
C THR A 274 -11.32 -24.97 42.81
N PRO A 275 -11.81 -25.51 43.94
CA PRO A 275 -12.73 -24.79 44.81
C PRO A 275 -12.16 -23.52 45.43
N LYS A 276 -10.83 -23.46 45.64
CA LYS A 276 -10.14 -22.40 46.39
C LYS A 276 -8.89 -21.82 45.69
N GLY A 277 -8.48 -22.36 44.55
CA GLY A 277 -7.29 -21.94 43.81
C GLY A 277 -7.60 -21.17 42.53
N ALA A 278 -6.54 -20.74 41.84
CA ALA A 278 -6.66 -20.10 40.53
C ALA A 278 -7.05 -21.12 39.45
N PRO A 279 -7.85 -20.72 38.43
CA PRO A 279 -8.12 -21.59 37.30
C PRO A 279 -6.84 -21.87 36.52
N LEU A 280 -6.63 -23.13 36.12
CA LEU A 280 -5.51 -23.55 35.29
C LEU A 280 -5.96 -23.68 33.84
N TYR A 281 -5.42 -22.84 32.96
CA TYR A 281 -5.74 -22.85 31.53
C TYR A 281 -4.78 -23.74 30.74
N TYR A 282 -5.25 -24.28 29.62
CA TYR A 282 -4.41 -25.01 28.66
C TYR A 282 -3.13 -24.27 28.27
N SER A 283 -3.21 -22.96 27.98
CA SER A 283 -2.02 -22.18 27.61
C SER A 283 -1.01 -22.02 28.74
N ASP A 284 -1.43 -21.98 30.00
CA ASP A 284 -0.51 -21.90 31.15
C ASP A 284 0.33 -23.18 31.24
N LEU A 285 -0.32 -24.33 31.05
CA LEU A 285 0.33 -25.63 31.00
C LEU A 285 1.37 -25.69 29.87
N VAL A 286 0.97 -25.34 28.64
CA VAL A 286 1.86 -25.39 27.48
C VAL A 286 3.05 -24.44 27.63
N THR A 287 2.80 -23.23 28.15
CA THR A 287 3.85 -22.23 28.41
C THR A 287 4.88 -22.79 29.37
N ARG A 288 4.45 -23.38 30.49
CA ARG A 288 5.37 -24.02 31.46
C ARG A 288 6.16 -25.14 30.83
N TYR A 289 5.55 -25.96 29.97
CA TYR A 289 6.26 -26.98 29.23
C TYR A 289 7.28 -26.43 28.21
N ASN A 290 7.08 -25.21 27.73
CA ASN A 290 7.93 -24.55 26.74
C ASN A 290 9.01 -23.63 27.33
N ASP A 291 9.14 -23.49 28.66
CA ASP A 291 10.14 -22.68 29.42
C ASP A 291 11.64 -22.84 29.02
N THR A 292 11.97 -23.70 28.05
CA THR A 292 13.28 -23.79 27.41
C THR A 292 13.47 -22.88 26.17
N ALA A 293 12.43 -22.24 25.66
CA ALA A 293 12.54 -21.24 24.59
C ALA A 293 12.52 -19.83 25.21
N GLN A 294 13.58 -19.04 24.99
CA GLN A 294 13.68 -17.64 25.43
C GLN A 294 12.41 -16.86 25.05
N GLN A 295 11.49 -16.68 26.00
CA GLN A 295 10.34 -15.81 25.82
C GLN A 295 10.80 -14.39 26.14
N ASN A 296 10.65 -13.46 25.20
CA ASN A 296 10.85 -12.04 25.49
C ASN A 296 9.73 -11.61 26.45
N PRO A 297 10.06 -11.22 27.70
CA PRO A 297 9.03 -10.85 28.66
C PRO A 297 8.32 -9.57 28.18
N ILE A 298 6.99 -9.65 28.06
CA ILE A 298 6.15 -8.51 27.69
C ILE A 298 5.03 -8.32 28.71
N SER A 299 4.77 -7.08 29.07
CA SER A 299 3.62 -6.68 29.88
C SER A 299 2.78 -5.71 29.07
N PHE A 300 1.48 -6.01 28.92
CA PHE A 300 0.54 -5.18 28.18
C PHE A 300 -0.61 -4.77 29.09
N ASN A 301 -0.70 -3.48 29.41
CA ASN A 301 -1.69 -2.92 30.33
C ASN A 301 -2.47 -1.80 29.65
N ALA A 302 -3.80 -1.94 29.56
CA ALA A 302 -4.72 -0.89 29.16
C ALA A 302 -5.53 -0.44 30.38
N ILE A 303 -5.47 0.85 30.70
CA ILE A 303 -5.96 1.39 31.99
C ILE A 303 -7.00 2.48 31.71
N ASN A 304 -8.23 2.25 32.18
CA ASN A 304 -9.35 3.20 32.15
C ASN A 304 -9.56 3.88 30.78
N LEU A 305 -9.58 3.10 29.69
CA LEU A 305 -9.69 3.63 28.33
C LEU A 305 -11.10 4.17 28.02
N ASP A 306 -11.17 5.44 27.68
CA ASP A 306 -12.33 6.09 27.05
C ASP A 306 -11.94 6.64 25.67
N PHE A 307 -12.84 6.53 24.69
CA PHE A 307 -12.64 7.09 23.35
C PHE A 307 -13.88 7.87 22.88
N ARG A 308 -13.66 8.98 22.18
CA ARG A 308 -14.70 9.82 21.57
C ARG A 308 -14.39 10.07 20.11
N PHE A 309 -15.38 9.89 19.25
CA PHE A 309 -15.28 10.23 17.83
C PHE A 309 -15.28 11.75 17.63
N PRO A 310 -14.81 12.26 16.46
CA PRO A 310 -14.80 13.70 16.16
C PRO A 310 -16.17 14.39 16.21
N ASP A 311 -17.26 13.64 16.04
CA ASP A 311 -18.65 14.13 16.17
C ASP A 311 -19.13 14.28 17.63
N GLY A 312 -18.30 13.89 18.60
CA GLY A 312 -18.59 13.92 20.03
C GLY A 312 -19.25 12.64 20.58
N THR A 313 -19.54 11.64 19.73
CA THR A 313 -20.10 10.37 20.18
C THR A 313 -19.06 9.55 20.96
N ILE A 314 -19.49 8.88 22.04
CA ILE A 314 -18.59 8.05 22.86
C ILE A 314 -18.48 6.67 22.22
N GLY A 315 -17.26 6.27 21.86
CA GLY A 315 -16.98 4.98 21.22
C GLY A 315 -16.55 3.88 22.19
N LEU A 316 -15.88 4.23 23.29
CA LEU A 316 -15.41 3.27 24.33
C LEU A 316 -15.54 3.87 25.72
N ARG A 317 -15.82 3.03 26.72
CA ARG A 317 -16.06 3.42 28.11
C ARG A 317 -15.35 2.51 29.11
N ASN A 318 -14.39 3.05 29.84
CA ASN A 318 -13.68 2.43 30.96
C ASN A 318 -13.25 0.98 30.69
N VAL A 319 -12.54 0.78 29.58
CA VAL A 319 -11.99 -0.54 29.24
C VAL A 319 -10.65 -0.74 29.97
N ASN A 320 -10.51 -1.89 30.65
CA ASN A 320 -9.29 -2.29 31.35
C ASN A 320 -8.86 -3.69 30.89
N ILE A 321 -7.59 -3.85 30.51
CA ILE A 321 -7.02 -5.11 30.00
C ILE A 321 -5.61 -5.25 30.58
N ALA A 322 -5.24 -6.45 31.02
CA ALA A 322 -3.89 -6.72 31.51
C ALA A 322 -3.46 -8.14 31.09
N GLU A 323 -2.46 -8.24 30.21
CA GLU A 323 -1.99 -9.52 29.67
C GLU A 323 -0.47 -9.61 29.55
N GLY A 324 0.03 -10.84 29.63
CA GLY A 324 1.43 -11.21 29.38
C GLY A 324 1.63 -11.90 28.01
N PRO A 325 2.83 -12.42 27.73
CA PRO A 325 3.11 -13.11 26.47
C PRO A 325 2.29 -14.38 26.30
N GLY A 326 2.19 -14.82 25.05
CA GLY A 326 1.70 -16.15 24.68
C GLY A 326 0.19 -16.39 24.84
N LYS A 327 -0.61 -15.32 24.87
CA LYS A 327 -2.07 -15.39 24.95
C LYS A 327 -2.71 -14.99 23.62
N LEU A 328 -3.73 -15.74 23.21
CA LEU A 328 -4.61 -15.44 22.08
C LEU A 328 -5.95 -14.92 22.61
N LEU A 329 -6.24 -13.65 22.41
CA LEU A 329 -7.44 -12.97 22.89
C LEU A 329 -8.42 -12.68 21.75
N SER A 330 -9.72 -12.88 21.99
CA SER A 330 -10.78 -12.42 21.08
C SER A 330 -11.43 -11.13 21.57
N ILE A 331 -11.81 -10.26 20.63
CA ILE A 331 -12.68 -9.10 20.85
C ILE A 331 -13.99 -9.37 20.10
N MET A 332 -15.08 -9.47 20.85
CA MET A 332 -16.41 -9.81 20.34
C MET A 332 -17.44 -8.77 20.78
N GLY A 333 -18.60 -8.75 20.11
CA GLY A 333 -19.66 -7.77 20.35
C GLY A 333 -20.53 -7.56 19.11
N ALA A 334 -21.71 -6.96 19.31
CA ALA A 334 -22.63 -6.62 18.22
C ALA A 334 -22.00 -5.65 17.21
N SER A 335 -22.58 -5.52 16.02
CA SER A 335 -22.16 -4.51 15.06
C SER A 335 -22.30 -3.11 15.67
N GLY A 336 -21.30 -2.25 15.50
CA GLY A 336 -21.27 -0.91 16.12
C GLY A 336 -20.97 -0.87 17.63
N ALA A 337 -20.61 -2.00 18.27
CA ALA A 337 -20.25 -2.02 19.70
C ALA A 337 -18.89 -1.38 20.05
N GLY A 338 -18.10 -0.98 19.04
CA GLY A 338 -16.76 -0.39 19.24
C GLY A 338 -15.59 -1.39 19.15
N LYS A 339 -15.77 -2.59 18.58
CA LYS A 339 -14.71 -3.62 18.46
C LYS A 339 -13.46 -3.13 17.74
N THR A 340 -13.61 -2.65 16.50
CA THR A 340 -12.51 -2.11 15.69
C THR A 340 -11.95 -0.83 16.31
N THR A 341 -12.79 -0.02 16.96
CA THR A 341 -12.34 1.17 17.71
C THR A 341 -11.42 0.77 18.87
N LEU A 342 -11.80 -0.25 19.65
CA LEU A 342 -10.95 -0.78 20.72
C LEU A 342 -9.65 -1.32 20.15
N LEU A 343 -9.70 -2.12 19.08
CA LEU A 343 -8.50 -2.66 18.43
C LEU A 343 -7.54 -1.53 17.98
N ASN A 344 -8.07 -0.47 17.36
CA ASN A 344 -7.27 0.66 16.89
C ASN A 344 -6.65 1.46 18.03
N VAL A 345 -7.37 1.66 19.13
CA VAL A 345 -6.81 2.33 20.32
C VAL A 345 -5.71 1.46 20.94
N LEU A 346 -5.93 0.15 21.10
CA LEU A 346 -4.91 -0.76 21.64
C LEU A 346 -3.66 -0.87 20.74
N ALA A 347 -3.82 -0.71 19.43
CA ALA A 347 -2.72 -0.75 18.46
C ALA A 347 -2.00 0.60 18.27
N GLY A 348 -2.45 1.68 18.91
CA GLY A 348 -1.85 3.01 18.78
C GLY A 348 -2.28 3.80 17.54
N LEU A 349 -3.24 3.31 16.76
CA LEU A 349 -3.76 3.96 15.54
C LEU A 349 -4.66 5.17 15.87
N GLU A 350 -5.38 5.10 16.98
CA GLU A 350 -6.28 6.14 17.46
C GLU A 350 -5.90 6.51 18.88
N SER A 351 -5.90 7.81 19.22
CA SER A 351 -5.55 8.26 20.56
C SER A 351 -6.78 8.20 21.48
N PRO A 352 -6.65 7.65 22.71
CA PRO A 352 -7.74 7.65 23.67
C PRO A 352 -8.07 9.07 24.16
N TYR A 353 -9.33 9.32 24.50
CA TYR A 353 -9.75 10.56 25.16
C TYR A 353 -9.30 10.60 26.63
N LYS A 354 -9.32 9.44 27.28
CA LYS A 354 -8.85 9.24 28.67
C LYS A 354 -8.26 7.84 28.81
N GLY A 355 -7.30 7.68 29.71
CA GLY A 355 -6.62 6.41 29.98
C GLY A 355 -5.29 6.29 29.23
N ALA A 356 -4.67 5.13 29.36
CA ALA A 356 -3.37 4.83 28.78
C ALA A 356 -3.28 3.36 28.33
N VAL A 357 -2.49 3.12 27.29
CA VAL A 357 -2.06 1.78 26.87
C VAL A 357 -0.55 1.72 27.07
N GLU A 358 -0.09 0.79 27.89
CA GLU A 358 1.29 0.64 28.30
C GLU A 358 1.86 -0.71 27.87
N ILE A 359 3.05 -0.70 27.26
CA ILE A 359 3.82 -1.89 26.91
C ILE A 359 5.17 -1.80 27.63
N ASN A 360 5.47 -2.75 28.52
CA ASN A 360 6.66 -2.71 29.38
C ASN A 360 6.81 -1.37 30.14
N GLY A 361 5.67 -0.80 30.57
CA GLY A 361 5.60 0.47 31.29
C GLY A 361 5.72 1.73 30.41
N PHE A 362 5.93 1.61 29.10
CA PHE A 362 5.96 2.74 28.17
C PHE A 362 4.57 2.99 27.57
N ASN A 363 4.13 4.24 27.56
CA ASN A 363 2.82 4.59 27.02
C ASN A 363 2.86 4.66 25.48
N LEU A 364 2.05 3.83 24.83
CA LEU A 364 2.00 3.67 23.37
C LEU A 364 1.65 4.96 22.61
N HIS A 365 0.79 5.80 23.18
CA HIS A 365 0.28 6.99 22.48
C HIS A 365 1.14 8.23 22.67
N THR A 366 1.92 8.30 23.76
CA THR A 366 2.78 9.45 24.07
C THR A 366 4.27 9.17 23.86
N GLU A 367 4.68 7.90 23.93
CA GLU A 367 6.07 7.43 23.81
C GLU A 367 6.24 6.41 22.69
N SER A 368 5.60 6.65 21.53
CA SER A 368 5.58 5.75 20.38
C SER A 368 6.97 5.30 19.91
N ASP A 369 7.99 6.15 20.04
CA ASP A 369 9.36 5.87 19.62
C ASP A 369 10.01 4.73 20.43
N LYS A 370 9.59 4.51 21.67
CA LYS A 370 10.15 3.47 22.56
C LYS A 370 9.51 2.09 22.34
N VAL A 371 8.38 2.05 21.67
CA VAL A 371 7.60 0.83 21.36
C VAL A 371 7.56 0.55 19.86
N GLU A 372 8.41 1.22 19.09
CA GLU A 372 8.53 1.03 17.65
C GLU A 372 8.95 -0.41 17.31
N GLY A 373 8.22 -1.04 16.37
CA GLY A 373 8.49 -2.42 15.93
C GLY A 373 7.95 -3.53 16.83
N VAL A 374 7.40 -3.20 17.99
CA VAL A 374 6.86 -4.18 18.94
C VAL A 374 5.47 -4.67 18.52
N ILE A 375 4.72 -3.81 17.84
CA ILE A 375 3.33 -4.04 17.41
C ILE A 375 3.27 -4.40 15.93
N GLY A 376 2.55 -5.49 15.62
CA GLY A 376 2.07 -5.82 14.27
C GLY A 376 0.57 -5.58 14.16
N TYR A 377 0.11 -5.03 13.04
CA TYR A 377 -1.32 -4.77 12.80
C TYR A 377 -1.74 -5.33 11.45
N VAL A 378 -2.66 -6.31 11.46
CA VAL A 378 -3.24 -6.92 10.26
C VAL A 378 -4.64 -6.37 10.07
N SER A 379 -4.86 -5.61 8.99
CA SER A 379 -6.17 -5.07 8.64
C SER A 379 -7.16 -6.14 8.14
N GLN A 380 -8.45 -5.79 8.19
CA GLN A 380 -9.52 -6.58 7.58
C GLN A 380 -9.28 -6.75 6.06
N ASP A 381 -9.02 -5.64 5.37
CA ASP A 381 -8.64 -5.62 3.95
C ASP A 381 -7.27 -6.28 3.73
N ASP A 382 -7.15 -7.08 2.67
CA ASP A 382 -5.88 -7.66 2.23
C ASP A 382 -5.10 -6.66 1.36
N LEU A 383 -4.14 -5.96 1.99
CA LEU A 383 -3.39 -4.88 1.37
C LEU A 383 -2.14 -5.37 0.63
N LEU A 384 -2.34 -6.15 -0.42
CA LEU A 384 -1.25 -6.75 -1.22
C LEU A 384 -1.06 -6.00 -2.54
N ILE A 385 0.17 -6.05 -3.08
CA ILE A 385 0.42 -5.59 -4.45
C ILE A 385 0.08 -6.75 -5.39
N GLU A 386 -1.02 -6.59 -6.12
CA GLU A 386 -1.68 -7.66 -6.86
C GLU A 386 -0.82 -8.21 -8.02
N GLU A 387 0.01 -7.36 -8.64
CA GLU A 387 0.89 -7.72 -9.75
C GLU A 387 2.16 -8.47 -9.31
N LEU A 388 2.54 -8.36 -8.03
CA LEU A 388 3.74 -9.00 -7.51
C LEU A 388 3.47 -10.46 -7.11
N SER A 389 4.54 -11.26 -7.04
CA SER A 389 4.42 -12.63 -6.53
C SER A 389 4.28 -12.65 -5.01
N VAL A 390 3.89 -13.80 -4.46
CA VAL A 390 3.85 -14.05 -3.02
C VAL A 390 5.22 -13.74 -2.39
N TYR A 391 6.31 -14.24 -2.99
CA TYR A 391 7.67 -13.96 -2.56
C TYR A 391 8.01 -12.47 -2.62
N GLN A 392 7.73 -11.80 -3.75
CA GLN A 392 8.11 -10.41 -3.94
C GLN A 392 7.38 -9.45 -2.99
N ASN A 393 6.10 -9.70 -2.71
CA ASN A 393 5.35 -8.92 -1.72
C ASN A 393 6.09 -8.96 -0.37
N LEU A 394 6.50 -10.14 0.08
CA LEU A 394 7.19 -10.32 1.36
C LEU A 394 8.64 -9.80 1.32
N TYR A 395 9.37 -10.07 0.25
CA TYR A 395 10.77 -9.68 0.09
C TYR A 395 10.98 -8.17 0.03
N TYR A 396 10.15 -7.43 -0.73
CA TYR A 396 10.27 -5.96 -0.75
C TYR A 396 9.81 -5.31 0.56
N ASN A 397 8.85 -5.91 1.26
CA ASN A 397 8.50 -5.49 2.61
C ASN A 397 9.65 -5.75 3.59
N ALA A 398 10.29 -6.93 3.53
CA ALA A 398 11.47 -7.26 4.34
C ALA A 398 12.63 -6.29 4.09
N LYS A 399 12.88 -5.92 2.82
CA LYS A 399 13.89 -4.90 2.47
C LYS A 399 13.64 -3.53 3.10
N LEU A 400 12.37 -3.14 3.28
CA LEU A 400 12.01 -1.91 3.97
C LEU A 400 12.13 -2.01 5.50
N CYS A 401 12.08 -3.24 6.05
CA CYS A 401 12.21 -3.50 7.48
C CYS A 401 13.66 -3.73 7.95
N PHE A 402 14.51 -4.27 7.08
CA PHE A 402 15.86 -4.75 7.44
C PHE A 402 16.95 -4.22 6.48
N GLY A 403 17.36 -2.97 6.66
CA GLY A 403 18.38 -2.31 5.86
C GLY A 403 19.82 -2.72 6.13
N LYS A 404 20.08 -3.50 7.20
CA LYS A 404 21.41 -4.01 7.58
C LYS A 404 21.70 -5.44 7.12
N LEU A 405 20.66 -6.23 6.80
CA LEU A 405 20.82 -7.60 6.35
C LEU A 405 21.34 -7.67 4.91
N SER A 406 22.11 -8.71 4.61
CA SER A 406 22.49 -9.06 3.25
C SER A 406 21.30 -9.63 2.46
N GLU A 407 21.43 -9.67 1.13
CA GLU A 407 20.39 -10.23 0.26
C GLU A 407 20.13 -11.72 0.53
N GLU A 408 21.17 -12.49 0.88
CA GLU A 408 21.06 -13.93 1.21
C GLU A 408 20.35 -14.16 2.55
N GLU A 409 20.67 -13.34 3.56
CA GLU A 409 19.98 -13.39 4.87
C GLU A 409 18.51 -12.99 4.74
N LEU A 410 18.22 -11.98 3.92
CA LEU A 410 16.85 -11.57 3.61
C LEU A 410 16.06 -12.68 2.91
N ASP A 411 16.64 -13.31 1.88
CA ASP A 411 16.01 -14.42 1.18
C ASP A 411 15.71 -15.59 2.11
N THR A 412 16.69 -15.96 2.94
CA THR A 412 16.55 -17.04 3.94
C THR A 412 15.39 -16.75 4.88
N ARG A 413 15.35 -15.55 5.47
CA ARG A 413 14.29 -15.14 6.40
C ARG A 413 12.90 -15.11 5.74
N VAL A 414 12.82 -14.63 4.49
CA VAL A 414 11.57 -14.62 3.71
C VAL A 414 11.09 -16.05 3.46
N MET A 415 11.99 -16.95 3.05
CA MET A 415 11.67 -18.35 2.81
C MET A 415 11.26 -19.09 4.08
N GLU A 416 11.90 -18.82 5.21
CA GLU A 416 11.51 -19.36 6.52
C GLU A 416 10.09 -18.94 6.91
N VAL A 417 9.75 -17.66 6.75
CA VAL A 417 8.40 -17.15 7.03
C VAL A 417 7.38 -17.78 6.09
N LEU A 418 7.66 -17.87 4.79
CA LEU A 418 6.77 -18.54 3.83
C LEU A 418 6.56 -20.02 4.17
N ALA A 419 7.62 -20.74 4.54
CA ALA A 419 7.54 -22.14 4.94
C ALA A 419 6.72 -22.31 6.23
N SER A 420 6.92 -21.43 7.22
CA SER A 420 6.15 -21.46 8.48
C SER A 420 4.65 -21.24 8.29
N LEU A 421 4.26 -20.60 7.18
CA LEU A 421 2.88 -20.30 6.80
C LEU A 421 2.32 -21.24 5.74
N GLY A 422 3.11 -22.22 5.27
CA GLY A 422 2.72 -23.14 4.20
C GLY A 422 2.49 -22.46 2.85
N LEU A 423 3.25 -21.39 2.56
CA LEU A 423 3.18 -20.60 1.31
C LEU A 423 4.40 -20.79 0.40
N ASP A 424 5.38 -21.60 0.81
CA ASP A 424 6.63 -21.90 0.08
C ASP A 424 6.37 -22.43 -1.34
N ARG A 425 5.39 -23.33 -1.50
CA ARG A 425 5.04 -23.94 -2.79
C ARG A 425 4.44 -22.97 -3.81
N ILE A 426 3.91 -21.83 -3.35
CA ILE A 426 3.25 -20.82 -4.18
C ILE A 426 4.05 -19.52 -4.27
N LYS A 427 5.32 -19.52 -3.82
CA LYS A 427 6.14 -18.31 -3.70
C LYS A 427 6.27 -17.50 -5.00
N ASP A 428 6.32 -18.19 -6.15
CA ASP A 428 6.52 -17.57 -7.46
C ASP A 428 5.20 -17.19 -8.16
N ILE A 429 4.06 -17.58 -7.59
CA ILE A 429 2.73 -17.27 -8.13
C ILE A 429 2.39 -15.81 -7.83
N THR A 430 1.84 -15.11 -8.82
CA THR A 430 1.30 -13.75 -8.68
C THR A 430 0.05 -13.74 -7.82
N VAL A 431 -0.12 -12.73 -6.97
CA VAL A 431 -1.26 -12.67 -6.02
C VAL A 431 -2.60 -12.51 -6.76
N GLY A 432 -2.62 -11.68 -7.79
CA GLY A 432 -3.79 -11.36 -8.60
C GLY A 432 -4.84 -10.53 -7.86
N SER A 433 -5.79 -9.96 -8.60
CA SER A 433 -6.85 -9.14 -8.04
C SER A 433 -7.94 -9.97 -7.36
N VAL A 434 -8.92 -9.30 -6.74
CA VAL A 434 -10.11 -9.98 -6.19
C VAL A 434 -10.97 -10.62 -7.30
N LEU A 435 -10.98 -10.02 -8.50
CA LEU A 435 -11.71 -10.52 -9.67
C LEU A 435 -10.93 -11.61 -10.40
N ASN A 436 -9.60 -11.46 -10.51
CA ASN A 436 -8.70 -12.44 -11.12
C ASN A 436 -7.91 -13.17 -10.02
N LYS A 437 -8.60 -14.03 -9.26
CA LYS A 437 -8.00 -14.77 -8.14
C LYS A 437 -6.96 -15.78 -8.65
N MET A 438 -5.70 -15.57 -8.31
CA MET A 438 -4.61 -16.51 -8.60
C MET A 438 -4.19 -17.35 -7.40
N ILE A 439 -4.42 -16.84 -6.18
CA ILE A 439 -4.27 -17.59 -4.92
C ILE A 439 -5.62 -17.64 -4.17
N SER A 440 -5.80 -18.63 -3.30
CA SER A 440 -7.02 -18.77 -2.50
C SER A 440 -7.17 -17.65 -1.46
N GLY A 441 -8.39 -17.40 -0.97
CA GLY A 441 -8.64 -16.39 0.07
C GLY A 441 -7.84 -16.67 1.35
N GLY A 442 -7.77 -17.93 1.80
CA GLY A 442 -6.97 -18.32 2.96
C GLY A 442 -5.47 -18.11 2.74
N GLN A 443 -4.95 -18.42 1.54
CA GLN A 443 -3.55 -18.14 1.19
C GLN A 443 -3.26 -16.64 1.19
N ARG A 444 -4.18 -15.83 0.67
CA ARG A 444 -4.08 -14.37 0.65
C ARG A 444 -4.02 -13.79 2.06
N LYS A 445 -4.89 -14.26 2.96
CA LYS A 445 -4.91 -13.81 4.36
C LYS A 445 -3.64 -14.22 5.10
N ARG A 446 -3.13 -15.44 4.88
CA ARG A 446 -1.83 -15.87 5.42
C ARG A 446 -0.67 -15.02 4.92
N LEU A 447 -0.65 -14.64 3.65
CA LEU A 447 0.37 -13.73 3.12
C LEU A 447 0.27 -12.33 3.75
N ASN A 448 -0.95 -11.82 3.96
CA ASN A 448 -1.16 -10.54 4.66
C ASN A 448 -0.63 -10.59 6.10
N ILE A 449 -0.86 -11.71 6.81
CA ILE A 449 -0.27 -11.97 8.12
C ILE A 449 1.28 -12.08 8.03
N ALA A 450 1.82 -12.70 6.97
CA ALA A 450 3.26 -12.83 6.75
C ALA A 450 3.99 -11.49 6.69
N LEU A 451 3.38 -10.48 6.05
CA LEU A 451 3.94 -9.13 5.92
C LEU A 451 4.13 -8.46 7.28
N GLU A 452 3.30 -8.80 8.25
CA GLU A 452 3.45 -8.31 9.63
C GLU A 452 4.42 -9.19 10.43
N LEU A 453 4.38 -10.50 10.22
CA LEU A 453 5.20 -11.48 10.93
C LEU A 453 6.69 -11.43 10.61
N ILE A 454 7.08 -10.98 9.41
CA ILE A 454 8.49 -10.88 9.00
C ILE A 454 9.31 -10.02 9.98
N ARG A 455 8.65 -9.06 10.63
CA ARG A 455 9.18 -8.14 11.64
C ARG A 455 9.31 -8.78 13.03
N GLU A 456 8.77 -9.97 13.22
CA GLU A 456 8.69 -10.67 14.50
C GLU A 456 8.08 -9.84 15.65
N PRO A 457 6.91 -9.21 15.47
CA PRO A 457 6.29 -8.39 16.50
C PRO A 457 5.98 -9.21 17.76
N ALA A 458 6.08 -8.59 18.93
CA ALA A 458 5.76 -9.23 20.21
C ALA A 458 4.25 -9.20 20.50
N VAL A 459 3.57 -8.12 20.09
CA VAL A 459 2.11 -7.96 20.15
C VAL A 459 1.55 -7.88 18.74
N MET A 460 0.50 -8.63 18.45
CA MET A 460 -0.21 -8.58 17.17
C MET A 460 -1.68 -8.24 17.36
N PHE A 461 -2.19 -7.36 16.52
CA PHE A 461 -3.60 -7.03 16.40
C PHE A 461 -4.10 -7.48 15.04
N VAL A 462 -5.15 -8.28 15.01
CA VAL A 462 -5.67 -8.90 13.79
C VAL A 462 -7.16 -8.60 13.67
N ASP A 463 -7.53 -7.80 12.69
CA ASP A 463 -8.92 -7.40 12.48
C ASP A 463 -9.64 -8.36 11.52
N GLU A 464 -10.69 -9.01 12.02
CA GLU A 464 -11.55 -9.97 11.30
C GLU A 464 -10.80 -10.95 10.37
N PRO A 465 -9.90 -11.81 10.90
CA PRO A 465 -9.11 -12.70 10.05
C PRO A 465 -9.90 -13.78 9.33
N THR A 466 -11.13 -14.06 9.77
CA THR A 466 -12.00 -15.13 9.24
C THR A 466 -13.06 -14.60 8.27
N SER A 467 -13.11 -13.29 8.02
CA SER A 467 -14.13 -12.69 7.15
C SER A 467 -13.92 -13.11 5.69
N GLY A 468 -15.00 -13.56 5.04
CA GLY A 468 -14.97 -14.00 3.63
C GLY A 468 -14.25 -15.33 3.36
N LEU A 469 -13.89 -16.09 4.41
CA LEU A 469 -13.25 -17.40 4.30
C LEU A 469 -14.25 -18.55 4.49
N SER A 470 -13.89 -19.74 4.00
CA SER A 470 -14.60 -20.98 4.34
C SER A 470 -14.36 -21.34 5.82
N SER A 471 -15.22 -22.17 6.43
CA SER A 471 -15.04 -22.59 7.83
C SER A 471 -13.69 -23.25 8.07
N ARG A 472 -13.25 -24.13 7.15
CA ARG A 472 -11.96 -24.82 7.23
C ARG A 472 -10.78 -23.86 7.06
N ASP A 473 -10.87 -22.90 6.15
CA ASP A 473 -9.82 -21.90 5.98
C ASP A 473 -9.73 -20.97 7.19
N SER A 474 -10.87 -20.63 7.79
CA SER A 474 -10.93 -19.85 9.03
C SER A 474 -10.26 -20.58 10.19
N GLU A 475 -10.53 -21.87 10.36
CA GLU A 475 -9.86 -22.72 11.35
C GLU A 475 -8.34 -22.74 11.14
N ASN A 476 -7.88 -22.98 9.90
CA ASN A 476 -6.46 -22.98 9.58
C ASN A 476 -5.77 -21.64 9.91
N VAL A 477 -6.45 -20.51 9.72
CA VAL A 477 -5.91 -19.18 10.05
C VAL A 477 -5.84 -18.98 11.56
N ILE A 478 -6.86 -19.38 12.32
CA ILE A 478 -6.83 -19.26 13.78
C ILE A 478 -5.84 -20.26 14.41
N ASP A 479 -5.70 -21.47 13.86
CA ASP A 479 -4.68 -22.44 14.27
C ASP A 479 -3.27 -21.84 14.13
N LEU A 480 -2.99 -21.18 13.00
CA LEU A 480 -1.74 -20.46 12.81
C LEU A 480 -1.53 -19.38 13.89
N LEU A 481 -2.55 -18.55 14.18
CA LEU A 481 -2.44 -17.54 15.23
C LEU A 481 -2.23 -18.18 16.61
N LYS A 482 -2.86 -19.34 16.86
CA LYS A 482 -2.65 -20.09 18.10
C LYS A 482 -1.21 -20.59 18.19
N GLU A 483 -0.66 -21.17 17.13
CA GLU A 483 0.74 -21.59 17.09
C GLU A 483 1.71 -20.44 17.36
N LEU A 484 1.44 -19.25 16.79
CA LEU A 484 2.21 -18.04 17.03
C LEU A 484 2.11 -17.57 18.49
N SER A 485 0.93 -17.66 19.10
CA SER A 485 0.77 -17.38 20.53
C SER A 485 1.53 -18.38 21.41
N LEU A 486 1.54 -19.68 21.07
CA LEU A 486 2.29 -20.69 21.82
C LEU A 486 3.82 -20.48 21.74
N LYS A 487 4.30 -19.73 20.74
CA LYS A 487 5.70 -19.26 20.61
C LYS A 487 5.99 -17.98 21.42
N GLY A 488 5.04 -17.51 22.24
CA GLY A 488 5.22 -16.37 23.15
C GLY A 488 4.63 -15.03 22.66
N LYS A 489 3.99 -14.97 21.48
CA LYS A 489 3.38 -13.72 20.99
C LYS A 489 2.05 -13.44 21.69
N LEU A 490 1.79 -12.18 22.02
CA LEU A 490 0.48 -11.73 22.49
C LEU A 490 -0.37 -11.33 21.27
N ILE A 491 -1.56 -11.91 21.10
CA ILE A 491 -2.36 -11.69 19.89
C ILE A 491 -3.80 -11.32 20.26
N PHE A 492 -4.28 -10.19 19.74
CA PHE A 492 -5.66 -9.74 19.83
C PHE A 492 -6.35 -9.92 18.48
N VAL A 493 -7.53 -10.56 18.50
CA VAL A 493 -8.29 -10.86 17.29
C VAL A 493 -9.71 -10.32 17.40
N VAL A 494 -10.14 -9.46 16.49
CA VAL A 494 -11.57 -9.15 16.34
C VAL A 494 -12.22 -10.27 15.54
N ILE A 495 -13.26 -10.90 16.09
CA ILE A 495 -13.98 -11.96 15.39
C ILE A 495 -15.49 -11.80 15.51
N HIS A 496 -16.19 -12.08 14.41
CA HIS A 496 -17.64 -12.07 14.35
C HIS A 496 -18.15 -13.50 14.16
N GLN A 497 -18.97 -13.98 15.12
CA GLN A 497 -19.63 -15.30 15.07
C GLN A 497 -18.70 -16.49 14.73
N PRO A 498 -17.72 -16.82 15.60
CA PRO A 498 -16.84 -17.97 15.38
C PRO A 498 -17.57 -19.31 15.46
N SER A 499 -17.02 -20.34 14.81
CA SER A 499 -17.43 -21.73 15.03
C SER A 499 -17.11 -22.19 16.46
N SER A 500 -17.73 -23.28 16.91
CA SER A 500 -17.45 -23.88 18.22
C SER A 500 -15.95 -24.16 18.43
N ASP A 501 -15.25 -24.60 17.39
CA ASP A 501 -13.85 -25.00 17.49
C ASP A 501 -12.93 -23.78 17.57
N ILE A 502 -13.16 -22.76 16.73
CA ILE A 502 -12.45 -21.48 16.80
C ILE A 502 -12.69 -20.80 18.15
N TYR A 503 -13.93 -20.82 18.65
CA TYR A 503 -14.29 -20.18 19.92
C TYR A 503 -13.49 -20.73 21.11
N LYS A 504 -13.17 -22.02 21.11
CA LYS A 504 -12.38 -22.69 22.16
C LYS A 504 -10.87 -22.42 22.05
N MET A 505 -10.37 -21.96 20.90
CA MET A 505 -8.93 -21.71 20.73
C MET A 505 -8.46 -20.45 21.48
N PHE A 506 -9.36 -19.49 21.71
CA PHE A 506 -9.08 -18.27 22.45
C PHE A 506 -8.85 -18.54 23.94
N ASP A 507 -7.79 -17.96 24.49
CA ASP A 507 -7.48 -18.06 25.92
C ASP A 507 -8.40 -17.17 26.75
N LYS A 508 -8.65 -15.95 26.24
CA LYS A 508 -9.57 -14.97 26.83
C LYS A 508 -10.37 -14.24 25.75
N MET A 509 -11.51 -13.70 26.15
CA MET A 509 -12.43 -12.93 25.33
C MET A 509 -12.76 -11.62 26.04
N ILE A 510 -12.71 -10.53 25.29
CA ILE A 510 -13.25 -9.21 25.63
C ILE A 510 -14.56 -9.05 24.89
N LEU A 511 -15.64 -8.78 25.62
CA LEU A 511 -16.97 -8.61 25.04
C LEU A 511 -17.49 -7.19 25.26
N LEU A 512 -17.84 -6.53 24.16
CA LEU A 512 -18.40 -5.19 24.14
C LEU A 512 -19.88 -5.20 23.74
N ASP A 513 -20.69 -4.40 24.43
CA ASP A 513 -22.07 -4.08 24.03
C ASP A 513 -22.16 -2.67 23.41
N THR A 514 -23.28 -2.41 22.74
CA THR A 514 -23.63 -1.15 22.07
C THR A 514 -23.32 0.08 22.93
N GLY A 515 -22.60 1.06 22.35
CA GLY A 515 -22.16 2.26 23.06
C GLY A 515 -20.80 2.14 23.77
N GLY A 516 -20.05 1.08 23.50
CA GLY A 516 -18.67 0.91 23.96
C GLY A 516 -18.55 0.40 25.39
N TYR A 517 -19.55 -0.33 25.89
CA TYR A 517 -19.57 -0.86 27.26
C TYR A 517 -18.91 -2.24 27.33
N PRO A 518 -17.84 -2.43 28.12
CA PRO A 518 -17.31 -3.76 28.41
C PRO A 518 -18.26 -4.52 29.33
N ILE A 519 -18.62 -5.75 28.96
CA ILE A 519 -19.60 -6.56 29.70
C ILE A 519 -19.04 -7.92 30.14
N TYR A 520 -17.89 -8.33 29.61
CA TYR A 520 -17.17 -9.53 30.02
C TYR A 520 -15.70 -9.47 29.61
N TYR A 521 -14.83 -10.03 30.46
CA TYR A 521 -13.40 -10.21 30.19
C TYR A 521 -12.89 -11.46 30.89
N GLY A 522 -12.65 -12.54 30.14
CA GLY A 522 -12.29 -13.83 30.74
C GLY A 522 -12.35 -14.97 29.73
N ASN A 523 -12.39 -16.21 30.20
CA ASN A 523 -12.41 -17.38 29.30
C ASN A 523 -13.70 -17.44 28.45
N PRO A 524 -13.62 -17.76 27.14
CA PRO A 524 -14.80 -17.83 26.28
C PRO A 524 -15.86 -18.86 26.73
N VAL A 525 -15.48 -20.06 27.14
CA VAL A 525 -16.42 -21.13 27.53
C VAL A 525 -17.19 -20.73 28.79
N GLU A 526 -16.53 -20.04 29.71
CA GLU A 526 -17.14 -19.52 30.94
C GLU A 526 -18.10 -18.36 30.70
N ALA A 527 -17.91 -17.58 29.63
CA ALA A 527 -18.77 -16.44 29.32
C ALA A 527 -20.24 -16.86 29.21
N ILE A 528 -20.50 -18.01 28.59
CA ILE A 528 -21.86 -18.55 28.43
C ILE A 528 -22.47 -18.86 29.79
N ALA A 529 -21.71 -19.50 30.70
CA ALA A 529 -22.18 -19.77 32.05
C ALA A 529 -22.42 -18.47 32.83
N TYR A 530 -21.55 -17.47 32.69
CA TYR A 530 -21.71 -16.15 33.30
C TYR A 530 -23.04 -15.48 32.89
N PHE A 531 -23.33 -15.39 31.59
CA PHE A 531 -24.57 -14.75 31.11
C PHE A 531 -25.83 -15.56 31.47
N LYS A 532 -25.76 -16.89 31.51
CA LYS A 532 -26.86 -17.73 31.98
C LYS A 532 -27.13 -17.53 33.47
N ARG A 533 -26.09 -17.46 34.30
CA ARG A 533 -26.22 -17.17 35.75
C ARG A 533 -26.83 -15.79 35.97
N ALA A 534 -26.35 -14.78 35.26
CA ALA A 534 -26.86 -13.41 35.37
C ALA A 534 -28.35 -13.30 34.99
N THR A 535 -28.84 -14.19 34.12
CA THR A 535 -30.26 -14.22 33.68
C THR A 535 -31.08 -15.35 34.32
N ASN A 536 -30.54 -16.08 35.30
CA ASN A 536 -31.19 -17.21 35.98
C ASN A 536 -31.75 -18.28 35.04
N GLN A 537 -31.01 -18.64 33.99
CA GLN A 537 -31.42 -19.70 33.05
C GLN A 537 -31.15 -21.11 33.60
N VAL A 538 -31.97 -22.08 33.18
CA VAL A 538 -31.82 -23.50 33.55
C VAL A 538 -30.49 -24.05 33.03
N GLY A 539 -29.73 -24.74 33.88
CA GLY A 539 -28.40 -25.27 33.53
C GLY A 539 -27.34 -24.17 33.43
N SER A 540 -27.40 -23.18 34.32
CA SER A 540 -26.52 -21.99 34.34
C SER A 540 -25.04 -22.30 34.47
N ASP A 541 -24.67 -23.46 34.99
CA ASP A 541 -23.28 -23.88 35.17
C ASP A 541 -22.67 -24.53 33.92
N ASN A 542 -23.50 -24.88 32.93
CA ASN A 542 -23.05 -25.53 31.70
C ASN A 542 -22.66 -24.49 30.63
N GLY A 543 -21.35 -24.32 30.43
CA GLY A 543 -20.76 -23.52 29.35
C GLY A 543 -20.67 -24.25 27.99
N GLN A 544 -20.73 -25.59 28.00
CA GLN A 544 -20.66 -26.43 26.80
C GLN A 544 -21.63 -27.62 26.87
N CYS A 545 -21.91 -28.25 25.73
CA CYS A 545 -22.69 -29.48 25.69
C CYS A 545 -21.98 -30.63 26.42
N GLN A 546 -22.70 -31.36 27.28
CA GLN A 546 -22.12 -32.45 28.06
C GLN A 546 -21.80 -33.70 27.24
N THR A 547 -22.51 -33.92 26.14
CA THR A 547 -22.35 -35.12 25.31
C THR A 547 -21.24 -34.95 24.27
N CYS A 548 -21.26 -33.85 23.52
CA CYS A 548 -20.34 -33.64 22.40
C CYS A 548 -19.30 -32.53 22.63
N GLY A 549 -19.35 -31.84 23.77
CA GLY A 549 -18.45 -30.73 24.08
C GLY A 549 -18.63 -29.49 23.20
N THR A 550 -19.61 -29.46 22.28
CA THR A 550 -19.87 -28.31 21.41
C THR A 550 -20.28 -27.08 22.23
N VAL A 551 -19.76 -25.93 21.84
CA VAL A 551 -20.11 -24.62 22.38
C VAL A 551 -20.89 -23.85 21.32
N THR A 552 -21.92 -23.11 21.72
CA THR A 552 -22.74 -22.29 20.79
C THR A 552 -22.54 -20.81 21.10
N PRO A 553 -21.59 -20.12 20.45
CA PRO A 553 -21.31 -18.71 20.70
C PRO A 553 -22.50 -17.79 20.45
N GLU A 554 -23.40 -18.16 19.53
CA GLU A 554 -24.64 -17.41 19.23
C GLU A 554 -25.55 -17.26 20.46
N LEU A 555 -25.52 -18.23 21.38
CA LEU A 555 -26.32 -18.19 22.60
C LEU A 555 -25.98 -16.95 23.43
N LEU A 556 -24.70 -16.57 23.49
CA LEU A 556 -24.25 -15.40 24.23
C LEU A 556 -24.91 -14.12 23.70
N PHE A 557 -24.95 -13.93 22.38
CA PHE A 557 -25.63 -12.78 21.77
C PHE A 557 -27.14 -12.82 21.98
N ASN A 558 -27.75 -14.01 21.88
CA ASN A 558 -29.19 -14.17 22.14
C ASN A 558 -29.58 -13.79 23.58
N ILE A 559 -28.70 -14.05 24.56
CA ILE A 559 -28.93 -13.66 25.95
C ILE A 559 -28.80 -12.15 26.13
N ILE A 560 -27.75 -11.55 25.58
CA ILE A 560 -27.45 -10.11 25.73
C ILE A 560 -28.50 -9.25 25.01
N GLU A 561 -28.95 -9.69 23.84
CA GLU A 561 -29.92 -8.96 23.01
C GLU A 561 -31.38 -9.37 23.28
N ALA A 562 -31.63 -10.20 24.29
CA ALA A 562 -32.97 -10.67 24.63
C ALA A 562 -33.94 -9.49 24.82
N ARG A 563 -35.11 -9.56 24.16
CA ARG A 563 -36.13 -8.50 24.19
C ARG A 563 -37.24 -8.81 25.18
N VAL A 564 -37.84 -7.77 25.74
CA VAL A 564 -39.05 -7.90 26.56
C VAL A 564 -40.19 -8.36 25.66
N VAL A 565 -40.97 -9.33 26.14
CA VAL A 565 -42.16 -9.85 25.43
C VAL A 565 -43.38 -9.12 25.97
N ASN A 566 -44.24 -8.61 25.09
CA ASN A 566 -45.49 -7.94 25.49
C ASN A 566 -46.55 -8.96 25.95
N GLU A 567 -47.71 -8.45 26.38
CA GLU A 567 -48.84 -9.25 26.85
C GLU A 567 -49.43 -10.19 25.79
N TYR A 568 -49.11 -9.96 24.51
CA TYR A 568 -49.56 -10.76 23.37
C TYR A 568 -48.52 -11.80 22.93
N GLY A 569 -47.37 -11.91 23.61
CA GLY A 569 -46.31 -12.84 23.25
C GLY A 569 -45.37 -12.35 22.14
N GLU A 570 -45.46 -11.08 21.75
CA GLU A 570 -44.61 -10.48 20.72
C GLU A 570 -43.38 -9.80 21.34
N TYR A 571 -42.23 -9.92 20.67
CA TYR A 571 -41.01 -9.25 21.10
C TYR A 571 -41.11 -7.73 20.87
N THR A 572 -40.99 -6.95 21.94
CA THR A 572 -40.90 -5.49 21.88
C THR A 572 -39.54 -5.02 21.35
N GLY A 573 -39.41 -3.75 21.00
CA GLY A 573 -38.11 -3.15 20.64
C GLY A 573 -37.16 -2.92 21.82
N VAL A 574 -37.59 -3.22 23.05
CA VAL A 574 -36.85 -2.92 24.28
C VAL A 574 -36.08 -4.16 24.74
N ARG A 575 -34.78 -3.99 25.00
CA ARG A 575 -33.93 -5.05 25.58
C ARG A 575 -34.32 -5.33 27.03
N LYS A 576 -34.21 -6.58 27.47
CA LYS A 576 -34.48 -6.99 28.86
C LYS A 576 -33.51 -6.37 29.86
N ILE A 577 -32.23 -6.26 29.49
CA ILE A 577 -31.16 -5.67 30.30
C ILE A 577 -30.47 -4.63 29.42
N ALA A 578 -30.27 -3.42 29.94
CA ALA A 578 -29.63 -2.34 29.21
C ALA A 578 -28.09 -2.52 29.17
N PRO A 579 -27.38 -1.99 28.15
CA PRO A 579 -25.91 -2.09 28.08
C PRO A 579 -25.18 -1.55 29.31
N ALA A 580 -25.70 -0.48 29.91
CA ALA A 580 -25.14 0.09 31.14
C ALA A 580 -25.31 -0.85 32.35
N GLU A 581 -26.45 -1.51 32.47
CA GLU A 581 -26.72 -2.48 33.56
C GLU A 581 -25.81 -3.71 33.43
N TRP A 582 -25.57 -4.20 32.20
CA TRP A 582 -24.58 -5.25 31.95
C TRP A 582 -23.17 -4.84 32.39
N ASN A 583 -22.78 -3.59 32.13
CA ASN A 583 -21.48 -3.06 32.55
C ASN A 583 -21.36 -2.94 34.07
N ASP A 584 -22.44 -2.60 34.77
CA ASP A 584 -22.46 -2.53 36.23
C ASP A 584 -22.33 -3.92 36.86
N LEU A 585 -23.00 -4.93 36.30
CA LEU A 585 -22.83 -6.34 36.70
C LEU A 585 -21.39 -6.81 36.49
N TYR A 586 -20.79 -6.45 35.35
CA TYR A 586 -19.40 -6.76 35.03
C TYR A 586 -18.43 -6.16 36.07
N LYS A 587 -18.58 -4.89 36.43
CA LYS A 587 -17.74 -4.22 37.44
C LYS A 587 -17.86 -4.83 38.83
N GLN A 588 -19.01 -5.40 39.19
CA GLN A 588 -19.21 -6.05 40.49
C GLN A 588 -18.57 -7.43 40.57
N THR A 589 -18.51 -8.16 39.45
CA THR A 589 -18.04 -9.56 39.42
C THR A 589 -16.60 -9.72 38.94
N HIS A 590 -16.04 -8.75 38.22
CA HIS A 590 -14.69 -8.82 37.66
C HIS A 590 -13.79 -7.68 38.14
N SER A 591 -12.61 -8.05 38.63
CA SER A 591 -11.49 -7.13 38.88
C SER A 591 -10.28 -7.56 38.05
N VAL A 592 -9.84 -6.72 37.11
CA VAL A 592 -8.62 -6.97 36.33
C VAL A 592 -7.40 -6.67 37.21
N LYS A 593 -6.63 -7.71 37.55
CA LYS A 593 -5.33 -7.52 38.23
C LYS A 593 -4.30 -7.06 37.20
N PRO A 594 -3.56 -5.97 37.44
CA PRO A 594 -2.51 -5.53 36.51
C PRO A 594 -1.38 -6.58 36.45
N VAL A 595 -0.82 -6.78 35.26
CA VAL A 595 0.39 -7.60 35.09
C VAL A 595 1.58 -6.77 35.56
N GLU A 596 2.48 -7.38 36.34
CA GLU A 596 3.71 -6.72 36.80
C GLU A 596 4.51 -6.19 35.62
N THR A 597 4.95 -4.94 35.71
CA THR A 597 5.69 -4.28 34.63
C THR A 597 7.05 -4.91 34.45
N VAL A 598 7.31 -5.38 33.24
CA VAL A 598 8.63 -5.84 32.82
C VAL A 598 9.52 -4.61 32.61
N ASN A 599 10.67 -4.58 33.29
CA ASN A 599 11.59 -3.43 33.26
C ASN A 599 12.54 -3.42 32.05
N GLU A 600 12.57 -4.51 31.27
CA GLU A 600 13.40 -4.60 30.06
C GLU A 600 12.70 -3.92 28.87
N PRO A 601 13.43 -3.14 28.05
CA PRO A 601 12.87 -2.56 26.84
C PRO A 601 12.39 -3.68 25.90
N PRO A 602 11.29 -3.46 25.19
CA PRO A 602 10.76 -4.48 24.30
C PRO A 602 11.76 -4.77 23.17
N PRO A 603 11.83 -6.03 22.68
CA PRO A 603 12.77 -6.43 21.65
C PRO A 603 12.49 -5.66 20.35
N ASN A 604 13.52 -4.98 19.81
CA ASN A 604 13.43 -4.29 18.53
C ASN A 604 14.32 -4.99 17.49
N SER A 605 13.69 -5.60 16.49
CA SER A 605 14.34 -6.28 15.36
C SER A 605 14.47 -5.37 14.13
N LEU A 606 13.83 -4.20 14.12
CA LEU A 606 13.74 -3.34 12.94
C LEU A 606 15.01 -2.53 12.73
N SER A 607 15.44 -2.45 11.47
CA SER A 607 16.53 -1.57 11.05
C SER A 607 16.14 -0.90 9.74
N ILE A 608 15.56 0.29 9.80
CA ILE A 608 15.06 0.97 8.61
C ILE A 608 16.24 1.37 7.69
N PRO A 609 16.18 1.08 6.39
CA PRO A 609 17.24 1.47 5.44
C PRO A 609 17.33 3.00 5.25
N SER A 610 18.47 3.48 4.76
CA SER A 610 18.66 4.91 4.43
C SER A 610 17.62 5.43 3.42
N LYS A 611 17.33 6.73 3.44
CA LYS A 611 16.34 7.38 2.55
C LYS A 611 16.56 7.09 1.05
N ILE A 612 17.82 7.00 0.61
CA ILE A 612 18.17 6.69 -0.79
C ILE A 612 17.88 5.22 -1.12
N LYS A 613 18.29 4.29 -0.23
CA LYS A 613 17.96 2.87 -0.37
C LYS A 613 16.44 2.65 -0.38
N GLN A 614 15.69 3.35 0.47
CA GLN A 614 14.22 3.31 0.45
C GLN A 614 13.65 3.74 -0.90
N ALA A 615 14.14 4.87 -1.46
CA ALA A 615 13.69 5.34 -2.77
C ALA A 615 13.97 4.30 -3.86
N ALA A 616 15.17 3.69 -3.87
CA ALA A 616 15.51 2.61 -4.78
C ALA A 616 14.56 1.39 -4.63
N ILE A 617 14.28 0.95 -3.39
CA ILE A 617 13.37 -0.17 -3.14
C ILE A 617 11.96 0.14 -3.64
N PHE A 618 11.42 1.32 -3.33
CA PHE A 618 10.11 1.73 -3.82
C PHE A 618 10.07 1.82 -5.35
N THR A 619 11.11 2.37 -5.99
CA THR A 619 11.22 2.42 -7.45
C THR A 619 11.25 1.02 -8.05
N THR A 620 12.06 0.11 -7.54
CA THR A 620 12.11 -1.28 -8.06
C THR A 620 10.77 -1.98 -7.89
N ARG A 621 10.15 -1.86 -6.71
CA ARG A 621 8.84 -2.46 -6.41
C ARG A 621 7.76 -1.95 -7.37
N ASP A 622 7.67 -0.64 -7.54
CA ASP A 622 6.66 0.00 -8.38
C ASP A 622 6.90 -0.27 -9.88
N PHE A 623 8.15 -0.23 -10.32
CA PHE A 623 8.54 -0.59 -11.69
C PHE A 623 8.15 -2.03 -12.03
N LEU A 624 8.44 -2.99 -11.14
CA LEU A 624 8.07 -4.39 -11.34
C LEU A 624 6.56 -4.61 -11.32
N SER A 625 5.83 -3.87 -10.49
CA SER A 625 4.36 -3.89 -10.48
C SER A 625 3.82 -3.45 -11.84
N LYS A 626 4.31 -2.32 -12.36
CA LYS A 626 3.87 -1.75 -13.64
C LYS A 626 4.23 -2.63 -14.84
N ILE A 627 5.46 -3.12 -14.93
CA ILE A 627 5.90 -3.92 -16.09
C ILE A 627 5.14 -5.25 -16.20
N ARG A 628 4.61 -5.76 -15.08
CA ARG A 628 3.78 -6.97 -15.05
C ARG A 628 2.34 -6.72 -15.49
N ASP A 629 1.83 -5.51 -15.29
CA ASP A 629 0.59 -5.08 -15.93
C ASP A 629 0.85 -4.74 -17.40
N LYS A 630 0.87 -5.80 -18.22
CA LYS A 630 1.11 -5.69 -19.67
C LYS A 630 0.08 -4.82 -20.37
N GLN A 631 -1.19 -4.85 -19.92
CA GLN A 631 -2.25 -4.08 -20.55
C GLN A 631 -2.05 -2.58 -20.29
N TYR A 632 -1.81 -2.21 -19.03
CA TYR A 632 -1.50 -0.83 -18.66
C TYR A 632 -0.27 -0.31 -19.40
N MET A 633 0.83 -1.07 -19.40
CA MET A 633 2.08 -0.65 -20.06
C MET A 633 1.93 -0.54 -21.57
N MET A 634 1.20 -1.47 -22.21
CA MET A 634 0.96 -1.42 -23.65
C MET A 634 0.15 -0.19 -24.04
N ILE A 635 -0.91 0.14 -23.30
CA ILE A 635 -1.74 1.32 -23.57
C ILE A 635 -0.88 2.59 -23.42
N ASN A 636 -0.20 2.76 -22.27
CA ASN A 636 0.57 3.98 -22.02
C ASN A 636 1.74 4.17 -23.00
N LEU A 637 2.42 3.10 -23.41
CA LEU A 637 3.54 3.21 -24.36
C LEU A 637 3.09 3.39 -25.82
N LEU A 638 1.93 2.86 -26.22
CA LEU A 638 1.42 2.98 -27.59
C LEU A 638 0.55 4.22 -27.83
N GLU A 639 -0.02 4.80 -26.78
CA GLU A 639 -0.87 5.99 -26.89
C GLU A 639 -0.16 7.15 -27.59
N ALA A 640 1.05 7.50 -27.14
CA ALA A 640 1.86 8.59 -27.68
C ALA A 640 2.25 8.42 -29.17
N PRO A 641 2.85 7.29 -29.60
CA PRO A 641 3.21 7.11 -31.00
C PRO A 641 1.97 7.02 -31.91
N LEU A 642 0.87 6.44 -31.44
CA LEU A 642 -0.38 6.34 -32.21
C LEU A 642 -1.00 7.73 -32.43
N LEU A 643 -1.08 8.55 -31.37
CA LEU A 643 -1.61 9.91 -31.48
C LEU A 643 -0.70 10.80 -32.33
N ALA A 644 0.62 10.66 -32.21
CA ALA A 644 1.57 11.37 -33.07
C ALA A 644 1.38 11.02 -34.55
N LEU A 645 1.26 9.72 -34.86
CA LEU A 645 1.01 9.23 -36.22
C LEU A 645 -0.31 9.79 -36.77
N LEU A 646 -1.40 9.66 -36.00
CA LEU A 646 -2.72 10.12 -36.41
C LEU A 646 -2.73 11.64 -36.66
N LEU A 647 -2.17 12.41 -35.72
CA LEU A 647 -2.12 13.87 -35.82
C LEU A 647 -1.25 14.31 -37.00
N ALA A 648 -0.05 13.77 -37.13
CA ALA A 648 0.88 14.19 -38.18
C ALA A 648 0.36 13.85 -39.58
N VAL A 649 -0.30 12.70 -39.75
CA VAL A 649 -0.95 12.34 -41.03
C VAL A 649 -2.10 13.28 -41.38
N ILE A 650 -2.92 13.68 -40.40
CA ILE A 650 -4.04 14.61 -40.62
C ILE A 650 -3.54 16.02 -40.96
N VAL A 651 -2.51 16.48 -40.26
CA VAL A 651 -1.96 17.84 -40.35
C VAL A 651 -1.07 18.02 -41.58
N ARG A 652 -0.49 16.95 -42.15
CA ARG A 652 0.38 16.98 -43.33
C ARG A 652 -0.37 17.50 -44.56
N PHE A 653 -0.38 18.82 -44.70
CA PHE A 653 -1.09 19.55 -45.73
C PHE A 653 -0.16 19.89 -46.90
N LYS A 654 -0.67 19.75 -48.12
CA LYS A 654 0.04 20.11 -49.35
C LYS A 654 -0.61 21.37 -49.91
N ASN A 655 0.05 22.51 -49.80
CA ASN A 655 -0.40 23.76 -50.40
C ASN A 655 0.54 24.20 -51.52
N ALA A 656 0.26 23.71 -52.72
CA ALA A 656 0.72 24.31 -53.96
C ALA A 656 -0.25 23.86 -55.04
N LYS A 657 -0.75 24.80 -55.85
CA LYS A 657 -1.71 24.50 -56.91
C LYS A 657 -1.17 23.54 -57.99
N ASP A 658 0.13 23.19 -57.96
CA ASP A 658 0.81 22.30 -58.91
C ASP A 658 1.96 21.42 -58.31
N ALA A 659 2.12 21.26 -56.99
CA ALA A 659 3.19 20.40 -56.44
C ALA A 659 2.71 18.97 -56.11
N GLU A 660 3.37 17.95 -56.68
CA GLU A 660 3.12 16.53 -56.35
C GLU A 660 3.66 16.15 -54.95
N GLU A 661 4.72 16.85 -54.50
CA GLU A 661 5.45 16.54 -53.26
C GLU A 661 5.08 17.47 -52.10
N TYR A 662 5.24 16.97 -50.88
CA TYR A 662 5.01 17.75 -49.66
C TYR A 662 6.24 18.63 -49.37
N VAL A 663 6.00 19.87 -48.94
CA VAL A 663 7.06 20.81 -48.56
C VAL A 663 6.69 21.45 -47.23
N PHE A 664 7.59 21.36 -46.24
CA PHE A 664 7.37 21.88 -44.88
C PHE A 664 7.04 23.38 -44.86
N ARG A 665 7.69 24.17 -45.72
CA ARG A 665 7.49 25.62 -45.86
C ARG A 665 6.05 26.07 -46.04
N TYR A 666 5.26 25.32 -46.82
CA TYR A 666 3.89 25.68 -47.18
C TYR A 666 2.82 24.94 -46.35
N ASN A 667 3.22 24.29 -45.26
CA ASN A 667 2.28 23.60 -44.39
C ASN A 667 1.68 24.58 -43.36
N ASP A 668 0.45 25.02 -43.61
CA ASP A 668 -0.28 25.97 -42.74
C ASP A 668 -0.61 25.39 -41.35
N ASN A 669 -0.57 24.06 -41.18
CA ASN A 669 -1.00 23.41 -39.94
C ASN A 669 0.11 23.25 -38.89
N VAL A 670 1.34 23.71 -39.14
CA VAL A 670 2.47 23.54 -38.20
C VAL A 670 2.22 24.19 -36.83
N PRO A 671 1.73 25.44 -36.72
CA PRO A 671 1.40 26.03 -35.41
C PRO A 671 0.29 25.26 -34.67
N ALA A 672 -0.70 24.74 -35.41
CA ALA A 672 -1.75 23.91 -34.82
C ALA A 672 -1.19 22.59 -34.29
N TYR A 673 -0.26 21.96 -35.03
CA TYR A 673 0.46 20.77 -34.58
C TYR A 673 1.23 21.01 -33.28
N MET A 674 2.00 22.10 -33.18
CA MET A 674 2.73 22.46 -31.96
C MET A 674 1.78 22.58 -30.76
N LEU A 675 0.66 23.28 -30.91
CA LEU A 675 -0.33 23.41 -29.86
C LEU A 675 -0.90 22.05 -29.44
N ILE A 676 -1.36 21.24 -30.40
CA ILE A 676 -1.97 19.94 -30.10
C ILE A 676 -0.93 19.00 -29.46
N ALA A 677 0.32 19.01 -29.93
CA ALA A 677 1.41 18.24 -29.31
C ALA A 677 1.59 18.58 -27.82
N ILE A 678 1.58 19.87 -27.50
CA ILE A 678 1.66 20.37 -26.11
C ILE A 678 0.46 19.90 -25.28
N ILE A 679 -0.77 19.99 -25.82
CA ILE A 679 -1.98 19.54 -25.12
C ILE A 679 -1.98 18.03 -24.93
N VAL A 680 -1.52 17.25 -25.91
CA VAL A 680 -1.38 15.80 -25.81
C VAL A 680 -0.37 15.41 -24.73
N ALA A 681 0.79 16.08 -24.69
CA ALA A 681 1.80 15.85 -23.64
C ALA A 681 1.28 16.19 -22.22
N LEU A 682 0.48 17.26 -22.08
CA LEU A 682 -0.22 17.61 -20.84
C LEU A 682 -1.24 16.53 -20.45
N PHE A 683 -2.09 16.11 -21.40
CA PHE A 683 -3.13 15.12 -21.16
C PHE A 683 -2.54 13.78 -20.72
N MET A 684 -1.50 13.31 -21.40
CA MET A 684 -0.79 12.07 -21.04
C MET A 684 -0.21 12.16 -19.62
N GLY A 685 0.52 13.24 -19.30
CA GLY A 685 1.11 13.40 -17.97
C GLY A 685 0.06 13.45 -16.85
N LEU A 686 -1.07 14.13 -17.08
CA LEU A 686 -2.17 14.17 -16.10
C LEU A 686 -2.82 12.80 -15.91
N THR A 687 -3.08 12.08 -17.00
CA THR A 687 -3.81 10.81 -16.97
C THR A 687 -2.98 9.70 -16.31
N VAL A 688 -1.69 9.61 -16.62
CA VAL A 688 -0.80 8.58 -16.05
C VAL A 688 -0.58 8.78 -14.54
N SER A 689 -0.52 10.03 -14.06
CA SER A 689 -0.23 10.35 -12.66
C SER A 689 -1.46 10.45 -11.74
N ALA A 690 -2.65 10.61 -12.33
CA ALA A 690 -3.92 10.86 -11.64
C ALA A 690 -4.32 9.79 -10.60
N GLU A 691 -4.03 8.51 -10.84
CA GLU A 691 -4.48 7.41 -9.98
C GLU A 691 -3.43 6.88 -8.99
N GLU A 692 -2.16 7.28 -9.14
CA GLU A 692 -1.03 6.65 -8.46
C GLU A 692 -1.11 6.67 -6.93
N ILE A 693 -1.39 7.84 -6.34
CA ILE A 693 -1.41 7.99 -4.87
C ILE A 693 -2.73 7.47 -4.29
N ILE A 694 -3.84 7.58 -5.02
CA ILE A 694 -5.13 7.02 -4.60
C ILE A 694 -5.04 5.50 -4.44
N ARG A 695 -4.42 4.83 -5.42
CA ARG A 695 -4.25 3.37 -5.43
C ARG A 695 -3.40 2.87 -4.25
N ASP A 696 -2.30 3.55 -3.96
CA ASP A 696 -1.36 3.16 -2.90
C ASP A 696 -1.82 3.54 -1.49
N ARG A 697 -2.84 4.40 -1.35
CA ARG A 697 -3.22 5.01 -0.07
C ARG A 697 -3.43 4.01 1.06
N LYS A 698 -4.11 2.89 0.78
CA LYS A 698 -4.35 1.86 1.79
C LYS A 698 -3.04 1.16 2.20
N ILE A 699 -2.17 0.83 1.25
CA ILE A 699 -0.86 0.22 1.49
C ILE A 699 0.02 1.17 2.32
N GLN A 700 0.04 2.47 2.00
CA GLN A 700 0.77 3.47 2.77
C GLN A 700 0.27 3.58 4.22
N ARG A 701 -1.04 3.45 4.45
CA ARG A 701 -1.59 3.46 5.82
C ARG A 701 -1.06 2.30 6.64
N ARG A 702 -0.94 1.10 6.05
CA ARG A 702 -0.28 -0.04 6.71
C ARG A 702 1.21 0.20 6.91
N GLU A 703 1.92 0.70 5.89
CA GLU A 703 3.37 0.95 5.98
C GLU A 703 3.73 2.13 6.90
N SER A 704 2.75 2.92 7.35
CA SER A 704 2.97 4.03 8.28
C SER A 704 3.55 3.59 9.63
N PHE A 705 3.27 2.35 10.08
CA PHE A 705 3.86 1.76 11.29
C PHE A 705 5.39 1.56 11.21
N LEU A 706 5.99 1.71 10.02
CA LEU A 706 7.43 1.61 9.80
C LEU A 706 8.12 2.98 9.77
N ASN A 707 7.38 4.09 9.92
CA ASN A 707 7.91 5.45 9.85
C ASN A 707 8.80 5.72 8.60
N LEU A 708 8.40 5.17 7.45
CA LEU A 708 9.16 5.30 6.21
C LEU A 708 9.17 6.74 5.68
N SER A 709 10.21 7.07 4.93
CA SER A 709 10.41 8.41 4.39
C SER A 709 9.39 8.71 3.27
N ARG A 710 8.45 9.62 3.56
CA ARG A 710 7.52 10.18 2.56
C ARG A 710 8.23 10.74 1.33
N MET A 711 9.38 11.40 1.53
CA MET A 711 10.17 11.93 0.41
C MET A 711 10.66 10.80 -0.49
N SER A 712 11.12 9.69 0.08
CA SER A 712 11.63 8.55 -0.67
C SER A 712 10.54 7.93 -1.55
N TYR A 713 9.33 7.77 -1.01
CA TYR A 713 8.16 7.32 -1.77
C TYR A 713 7.79 8.28 -2.91
N LEU A 714 7.70 9.59 -2.63
CA LEU A 714 7.34 10.58 -3.66
C LEU A 714 8.40 10.64 -4.76
N THR A 715 9.69 10.65 -4.41
CA THR A 715 10.78 10.65 -5.40
C THR A 715 10.78 9.39 -6.26
N SER A 716 10.45 8.22 -5.70
CA SER A 716 10.36 7.00 -6.50
C SER A 716 9.23 7.06 -7.53
N LYS A 717 8.08 7.63 -7.15
CA LYS A 717 6.93 7.79 -8.04
C LYS A 717 7.21 8.81 -9.14
N VAL A 718 7.73 9.98 -8.77
CA VAL A 718 8.11 11.03 -9.72
C VAL A 718 9.14 10.51 -10.72
N GLY A 719 10.15 9.77 -10.26
CA GLY A 719 11.18 9.19 -11.13
C GLY A 719 10.62 8.24 -12.18
N ILE A 720 9.71 7.34 -11.79
CA ILE A 720 9.06 6.39 -12.73
C ILE A 720 8.17 7.14 -13.73
N LEU A 721 7.34 8.07 -13.26
CA LEU A 721 6.43 8.83 -14.11
C LEU A 721 7.20 9.70 -15.11
N PHE A 722 8.25 10.38 -14.68
CA PHE A 722 9.09 11.19 -15.57
C PHE A 722 9.80 10.32 -16.60
N THR A 723 10.27 9.13 -16.22
CA THR A 723 10.88 8.19 -17.17
C THR A 723 9.87 7.73 -18.22
N LEU A 724 8.65 7.36 -17.80
CA LEU A 724 7.59 6.96 -18.72
C LEU A 724 7.22 8.11 -19.67
N SER A 725 7.03 9.32 -19.14
CA SER A 725 6.73 10.51 -19.95
C SER A 725 7.87 10.89 -20.89
N ALA A 726 9.13 10.73 -20.49
CA ALA A 726 10.27 10.96 -21.37
C ALA A 726 10.25 10.04 -22.60
N ILE A 727 9.89 8.76 -22.41
CA ILE A 727 9.75 7.79 -23.50
C ILE A 727 8.54 8.16 -24.39
N GLN A 728 7.40 8.47 -23.78
CA GLN A 728 6.18 8.86 -24.49
C GLN A 728 6.42 10.11 -25.36
N THR A 729 6.94 11.19 -24.79
CA THR A 729 7.18 12.44 -25.53
C THR A 729 8.28 12.30 -26.56
N LEU A 730 9.31 11.47 -26.31
CA LEU A 730 10.33 11.16 -27.32
C LEU A 730 9.73 10.44 -28.51
N SER A 731 8.94 9.40 -28.27
CA SER A 731 8.26 8.68 -29.35
C SER A 731 7.32 9.58 -30.14
N PHE A 732 6.60 10.48 -29.44
CA PHE A 732 5.71 11.45 -30.06
C PHE A 732 6.48 12.42 -30.96
N ALA A 733 7.55 13.03 -30.44
CA ALA A 733 8.38 13.98 -31.19
C ALA A 733 9.05 13.31 -32.38
N LEU A 734 9.61 12.10 -32.22
CA LEU A 734 10.26 11.37 -33.31
C LEU A 734 9.28 11.07 -34.45
N ILE A 735 8.11 10.51 -34.15
CA ILE A 735 7.14 10.12 -35.19
C ILE A 735 6.51 11.36 -35.84
N GLY A 736 6.04 12.30 -35.02
CA GLY A 736 5.35 13.48 -35.52
C GLY A 736 6.25 14.38 -36.36
N ASN A 737 7.45 14.69 -35.87
CA ASN A 737 8.40 15.55 -36.58
C ASN A 737 8.93 14.87 -37.85
N THR A 738 9.13 13.55 -37.84
CA THR A 738 9.56 12.82 -39.05
C THR A 738 8.49 12.90 -40.16
N ILE A 739 7.21 12.73 -39.82
CA ILE A 739 6.12 12.76 -40.81
C ILE A 739 5.88 14.17 -41.37
N LEU A 740 6.04 15.19 -40.53
CA LEU A 740 5.89 16.60 -40.93
C LEU A 740 7.18 17.20 -41.52
N GLU A 741 8.26 16.43 -41.57
CA GLU A 741 9.59 16.84 -42.06
C GLU A 741 10.18 18.04 -41.29
N ILE A 742 9.91 18.12 -39.98
CA ILE A 742 10.56 19.08 -39.08
C ILE A 742 11.98 18.56 -38.78
N GLN A 743 12.94 18.94 -39.61
CA GLN A 743 14.31 18.46 -39.56
C GLN A 743 15.13 19.21 -38.49
N ASP A 744 16.07 18.50 -37.86
CA ASP A 744 17.07 19.02 -36.91
C ASP A 744 16.54 19.74 -35.65
N MET A 745 15.23 19.61 -35.35
CA MET A 745 14.59 20.21 -34.17
C MET A 745 14.03 19.18 -33.18
N TYR A 746 14.40 17.90 -33.32
CA TYR A 746 13.87 16.81 -32.49
C TYR A 746 14.15 17.00 -31.00
N TRP A 747 15.35 17.47 -30.65
CA TRP A 747 15.75 17.66 -29.26
C TRP A 747 14.95 18.76 -28.57
N GLN A 748 14.74 19.89 -29.25
CA GLN A 748 14.01 21.04 -28.75
C GLN A 748 12.54 20.69 -28.52
N TYR A 749 11.91 20.02 -29.49
CA TYR A 749 10.54 19.53 -29.36
C TYR A 749 10.42 18.54 -28.20
N TRP A 750 11.32 17.55 -28.13
CA TRP A 750 11.31 16.60 -27.04
C TRP A 750 11.49 17.27 -25.68
N LEU A 751 12.43 18.20 -25.53
CA LEU A 751 12.73 18.87 -24.26
C LEU A 751 11.53 19.68 -23.76
N VAL A 752 10.85 20.42 -24.63
CA VAL A 752 9.66 21.20 -24.26
C VAL A 752 8.49 20.28 -23.93
N LEU A 753 8.20 19.28 -24.78
CA LEU A 753 7.12 18.32 -24.55
C LEU A 753 7.36 17.48 -23.28
N PHE A 754 8.61 17.10 -23.01
CA PHE A 754 9.00 16.43 -21.78
C PHE A 754 8.79 17.33 -20.55
N SER A 755 9.25 18.58 -20.61
CA SER A 755 9.13 19.54 -19.50
C SER A 755 7.67 19.80 -19.13
N ILE A 756 6.80 19.97 -20.13
CA ILE A 756 5.37 20.17 -19.88
C ILE A 756 4.67 18.89 -19.38
N SER A 757 5.10 17.70 -19.86
CA SER A 757 4.60 16.42 -19.34
C SER A 757 5.03 16.20 -17.88
N CYS A 758 6.24 16.61 -17.49
CA CYS A 758 6.70 16.63 -16.10
C CYS A 758 5.85 17.54 -15.21
N PHE A 759 5.53 18.75 -15.68
CA PHE A 759 4.59 19.64 -15.01
C PHE A 759 3.22 18.97 -14.82
N ALA A 760 2.68 18.35 -15.87
CA ALA A 760 1.42 17.62 -15.83
C ALA A 760 1.44 16.44 -14.84
N ASN A 761 2.52 15.67 -14.81
CA ASN A 761 2.71 14.58 -13.83
C ASN A 761 2.67 15.12 -12.38
N ALA A 762 3.37 16.22 -12.10
CA ALA A 762 3.36 16.81 -10.78
C ALA A 762 1.97 17.35 -10.40
N LEU A 763 1.25 17.94 -11.35
CA LEU A 763 -0.12 18.40 -11.15
C LEU A 763 -1.08 17.23 -10.90
N GLY A 764 -1.00 16.16 -11.69
CA GLY A 764 -1.84 14.97 -11.54
C GLY A 764 -1.59 14.24 -10.22
N LEU A 765 -0.34 14.15 -9.74
CA LEU A 765 -0.03 13.63 -8.40
C LEU A 765 -0.65 14.48 -7.28
N ASN A 766 -0.65 15.82 -7.39
CA ASN A 766 -1.33 16.68 -6.41
C ASN A 766 -2.84 16.39 -6.36
N ILE A 767 -3.46 16.18 -7.51
CA ILE A 767 -4.89 15.84 -7.60
C ILE A 767 -5.13 14.44 -7.01
N SER A 768 -4.30 13.46 -7.35
CA SER A 768 -4.34 12.10 -6.80
C SER A 768 -4.23 12.09 -5.26
N ALA A 769 -3.35 12.90 -4.69
CA ALA A 769 -3.19 13.00 -3.24
C ALA A 769 -4.41 13.64 -2.56
N SER A 770 -5.13 14.52 -3.26
CA SER A 770 -6.16 15.39 -2.67
C SER A 770 -7.57 14.82 -2.72
N PHE A 771 -7.92 14.06 -3.77
CA PHE A 771 -9.28 13.52 -3.94
C PHE A 771 -9.39 12.07 -3.47
N ASN A 772 -10.60 11.64 -3.13
CA ASN A 772 -10.87 10.30 -2.59
C ASN A 772 -11.30 9.26 -3.64
N SER A 773 -11.50 9.67 -4.90
CA SER A 773 -11.97 8.81 -5.99
C SER A 773 -11.29 9.16 -7.30
N ALA A 774 -10.84 8.14 -8.04
CA ALA A 774 -10.28 8.29 -9.38
C ALA A 774 -11.27 8.92 -10.37
N VAL A 775 -12.57 8.62 -10.24
CA VAL A 775 -13.63 9.19 -11.10
C VAL A 775 -13.65 10.72 -10.99
N THR A 776 -13.50 11.26 -9.77
CA THR A 776 -13.44 12.71 -9.55
C THR A 776 -12.20 13.32 -10.21
N VAL A 777 -11.07 12.62 -10.15
CA VAL A 777 -9.83 13.07 -10.82
C VAL A 777 -10.03 13.16 -12.33
N TYR A 778 -10.65 12.16 -12.95
CA TYR A 778 -10.89 12.16 -14.41
C TYR A 778 -11.84 13.27 -14.87
N ILE A 779 -12.84 13.65 -14.06
CA ILE A 779 -13.72 14.80 -14.36
C ILE A 779 -12.94 16.13 -14.36
N LEU A 780 -11.91 16.24 -13.54
CA LEU A 780 -11.10 17.46 -13.42
C LEU A 780 -10.11 17.65 -14.58
N ILE A 781 -9.66 16.58 -15.24
CA ILE A 781 -8.66 16.68 -16.31
C ILE A 781 -9.13 17.63 -17.44
N PRO A 782 -10.33 17.49 -18.03
CA PRO A 782 -10.81 18.45 -19.04
C PRO A 782 -10.94 19.89 -18.51
N LEU A 783 -11.37 20.06 -17.26
CA LEU A 783 -11.50 21.38 -16.62
C LEU A 783 -10.14 22.08 -16.49
N LEU A 784 -9.05 21.31 -16.33
CA LEU A 784 -7.69 21.84 -16.29
C LEU A 784 -7.10 22.07 -17.68
N LEU A 785 -7.45 21.24 -18.67
CA LEU A 785 -6.93 21.36 -20.03
C LEU A 785 -7.55 22.49 -20.84
N ILE A 786 -8.86 22.76 -20.68
CA ILE A 786 -9.55 23.80 -21.48
C ILE A 786 -8.90 25.19 -21.27
N PRO A 787 -8.66 25.66 -20.02
CA PRO A 787 -7.96 26.94 -19.80
C PRO A 787 -6.53 26.95 -20.36
N GLN A 788 -5.79 25.84 -20.23
CA GLN A 788 -4.43 25.71 -20.79
C GLN A 788 -4.48 25.84 -22.33
N MET A 789 -5.50 25.28 -22.98
CA MET A 789 -5.67 25.38 -24.43
C MET A 789 -6.02 26.80 -24.87
N ILE A 790 -6.99 27.45 -24.21
CA ILE A 790 -7.48 28.80 -24.53
C ILE A 790 -6.41 29.87 -24.30
N LEU A 791 -5.71 29.80 -23.16
CA LEU A 791 -4.73 30.82 -22.73
C LEU A 791 -3.29 30.50 -23.16
N SER A 792 -3.11 29.56 -24.10
CA SER A 792 -1.81 29.25 -24.71
C SER A 792 -1.28 30.37 -25.60
N GLY A 793 -2.15 31.24 -26.12
CA GLY A 793 -1.82 32.26 -27.11
C GLY A 793 -1.91 31.79 -28.57
N ALA A 794 -2.13 30.49 -28.79
CA ALA A 794 -2.21 29.87 -30.12
C ALA A 794 -3.60 29.99 -30.77
N ILE A 795 -4.67 29.73 -29.99
CA ILE A 795 -6.07 29.79 -30.49
C ILE A 795 -6.56 31.23 -30.51
N PHE A 796 -6.38 31.92 -29.39
CA PHE A 796 -6.77 33.32 -29.24
C PHE A 796 -5.52 34.12 -28.93
N ARG A 797 -5.30 35.16 -29.72
CA ARG A 797 -4.23 36.11 -29.44
C ARG A 797 -4.57 36.93 -28.21
N PHE A 798 -3.56 37.24 -27.39
CA PHE A 798 -3.78 37.92 -26.12
C PHE A 798 -4.36 39.33 -26.27
N ASP A 799 -4.07 40.03 -27.36
CA ASP A 799 -4.61 41.35 -27.69
C ASP A 799 -6.12 41.33 -28.00
N GLN A 800 -6.68 40.16 -28.30
CA GLN A 800 -8.11 39.97 -28.61
C GLN A 800 -8.93 39.47 -27.41
N LEU A 801 -8.31 39.28 -26.24
CA LEU A 801 -9.01 38.88 -25.03
C LEU A 801 -9.77 40.06 -24.40
N ASN A 802 -10.60 39.77 -23.41
CA ASN A 802 -11.36 40.80 -22.69
C ASN A 802 -10.42 41.85 -22.07
N ASN A 803 -10.68 43.14 -22.31
CA ASN A 803 -9.92 44.29 -21.79
C ASN A 803 -9.68 44.28 -20.27
N SER A 804 -10.47 43.53 -19.51
CA SER A 804 -10.27 43.35 -18.05
C SER A 804 -9.07 42.46 -17.70
N ILE A 805 -8.62 41.63 -18.65
CA ILE A 805 -7.54 40.65 -18.52
C ILE A 805 -6.31 41.08 -19.33
N VAL A 806 -6.51 41.85 -20.41
CA VAL A 806 -5.46 42.31 -21.32
C VAL A 806 -4.67 43.47 -20.72
N GLU A 807 -3.35 43.35 -20.76
CA GLU A 807 -2.43 44.45 -20.50
C GLU A 807 -1.75 44.84 -21.82
N LYS A 808 -1.88 46.09 -22.26
CA LYS A 808 -1.31 46.54 -23.54
C LYS A 808 0.21 46.36 -23.53
N GLY A 809 0.74 45.55 -24.45
CA GLY A 809 2.17 45.27 -24.59
C GLY A 809 2.76 44.23 -23.64
N ARG A 810 1.93 43.51 -22.87
CA ARG A 810 2.37 42.43 -22.00
C ARG A 810 1.43 41.23 -22.07
N ILE A 811 1.98 40.04 -21.81
CA ILE A 811 1.18 38.83 -21.67
C ILE A 811 0.29 38.93 -20.41
N PRO A 812 -1.00 38.57 -20.46
CA PRO A 812 -1.89 38.56 -19.30
C PRO A 812 -1.37 37.71 -18.14
N LEU A 813 -1.49 38.19 -16.91
CA LEU A 813 -1.04 37.46 -15.71
C LEU A 813 -1.66 36.06 -15.56
N VAL A 814 -2.92 35.89 -15.98
CA VAL A 814 -3.60 34.58 -15.91
C VAL A 814 -2.95 33.57 -16.87
N ALA A 815 -2.39 34.04 -17.99
CA ALA A 815 -1.67 33.19 -18.94
C ALA A 815 -0.27 32.81 -18.45
N ASP A 816 0.33 33.56 -17.52
CA ASP A 816 1.60 33.18 -16.86
C ASP A 816 1.45 31.92 -15.98
N LEU A 817 0.23 31.62 -15.52
CA LEU A 817 -0.09 30.41 -14.76
C LEU A 817 -0.25 29.16 -15.65
N MET A 818 -0.28 29.33 -16.98
CA MET A 818 -0.52 28.25 -17.93
C MET A 818 0.81 27.73 -18.49
N ALA A 819 1.16 26.48 -18.18
CA ALA A 819 2.37 25.85 -18.68
C ALA A 819 2.35 25.70 -20.21
N SER A 820 1.17 25.49 -20.80
CA SER A 820 0.98 25.43 -22.25
C SER A 820 1.43 26.71 -22.97
N ARG A 821 1.25 27.87 -22.35
CA ARG A 821 1.66 29.17 -22.90
C ARG A 821 3.16 29.25 -23.02
N TRP A 822 3.87 28.89 -21.96
CA TRP A 822 5.34 28.86 -21.93
C TRP A 822 5.90 27.87 -22.95
N ALA A 823 5.32 26.67 -23.03
CA ALA A 823 5.72 25.65 -24.00
C ALA A 823 5.48 26.08 -25.45
N TYR A 824 4.33 26.70 -25.74
CA TYR A 824 3.99 27.12 -27.09
C TYR A 824 4.90 28.24 -27.56
N GLU A 825 5.09 29.28 -26.74
CA GLU A 825 6.04 30.35 -27.03
C GLU A 825 7.46 29.82 -27.22
N ALA A 826 7.89 28.84 -26.41
CA ALA A 826 9.21 28.23 -26.54
C ALA A 826 9.39 27.55 -27.91
N LEU A 827 8.46 26.68 -28.31
CA LEU A 827 8.57 25.97 -29.60
C LEU A 827 8.43 26.89 -30.79
N THR A 828 7.50 27.85 -30.74
CA THR A 828 7.25 28.77 -31.85
C THR A 828 8.43 29.71 -32.07
N VAL A 829 9.00 30.28 -31.01
CA VAL A 829 10.19 31.15 -31.11
C VAL A 829 11.40 30.35 -31.57
N GLU A 830 11.65 29.19 -30.97
CA GLU A 830 12.81 28.33 -31.32
C GLU A 830 12.72 27.83 -32.78
N GLN A 831 11.54 27.38 -33.23
CA GLN A 831 11.34 26.92 -34.61
C GLN A 831 11.56 28.05 -35.64
N PHE A 832 11.18 29.28 -35.30
CA PHE A 832 11.43 30.41 -36.19
C PHE A 832 12.88 30.86 -36.11
N LYS A 833 13.38 31.23 -34.94
CA LYS A 833 14.67 31.90 -34.73
C LYS A 833 15.88 31.00 -34.92
N ASP A 834 15.85 29.79 -34.37
CA ASP A 834 17.05 28.97 -34.16
C ASP A 834 17.09 27.71 -35.04
N ASN A 835 16.22 27.62 -36.05
CA ASN A 835 16.32 26.56 -37.06
C ASN A 835 17.64 26.69 -37.87
N PRO A 836 18.13 25.59 -38.49
CA PRO A 836 19.43 25.58 -39.17
C PRO A 836 19.63 26.65 -40.27
N PHE A 837 18.54 27.11 -40.89
CA PHE A 837 18.57 28.18 -41.88
C PHE A 837 18.55 29.56 -41.20
N GLU A 838 17.52 29.85 -40.40
CA GLU A 838 17.27 31.17 -39.85
C GLU A 838 18.35 31.60 -38.86
N ARG A 839 18.91 30.68 -38.08
CA ARG A 839 19.95 30.98 -37.07
C ARG A 839 21.16 31.72 -37.64
N GLN A 840 21.46 31.56 -38.92
CA GLN A 840 22.59 32.19 -39.60
C GLN A 840 22.29 33.63 -40.05
N ILE A 841 21.01 33.98 -40.22
CA ILE A 841 20.58 35.29 -40.74
C ILE A 841 19.74 36.09 -39.74
N PHE A 842 19.25 35.46 -38.65
CA PHE A 842 18.31 36.05 -37.70
C PHE A 842 18.81 37.37 -37.12
N ASP A 843 20.09 37.46 -36.71
CA ASP A 843 20.65 38.69 -36.15
C ASP A 843 20.61 39.85 -37.15
N VAL A 844 20.80 39.56 -38.44
CA VAL A 844 20.74 40.56 -39.51
C VAL A 844 19.29 40.87 -39.87
N GLU A 845 18.40 39.88 -39.91
CA GLU A 845 16.95 40.10 -40.09
C GLU A 845 16.35 40.95 -38.96
N PHE A 846 16.81 40.72 -37.73
CA PHE A 846 16.45 41.49 -36.56
C PHE A 846 16.83 42.96 -36.74
N GLU A 847 18.07 43.25 -37.17
CA GLU A 847 18.49 44.61 -37.50
C GLU A 847 17.65 45.23 -38.63
N ILE A 848 17.42 44.48 -39.71
CA ILE A 848 16.62 44.92 -40.86
C ILE A 848 15.19 45.30 -40.42
N SER A 849 14.54 44.44 -39.64
CA SER A 849 13.20 44.68 -39.11
C SER A 849 13.21 45.91 -38.18
N GLN A 850 14.18 46.03 -37.27
CA GLN A 850 14.31 47.20 -36.40
C GLN A 850 14.41 48.53 -37.16
N TYR A 851 15.26 48.61 -38.19
CA TYR A 851 15.42 49.84 -38.97
C TYR A 851 14.21 50.13 -39.86
N SER A 852 13.71 49.12 -40.57
CA SER A 852 12.57 49.26 -41.48
C SER A 852 11.28 49.59 -40.72
N HIS A 853 11.04 48.94 -39.58
CA HIS A 853 9.87 49.18 -38.74
C HIS A 853 9.88 50.61 -38.20
N LYS A 854 11.04 51.09 -37.73
CA LYS A 854 11.19 52.48 -37.26
C LYS A 854 10.96 53.49 -38.39
N ALA A 855 11.54 53.24 -39.57
CA ALA A 855 11.43 54.14 -40.71
C ALA A 855 10.01 54.19 -41.30
N ASN A 856 9.29 53.07 -41.32
CA ASN A 856 8.01 52.93 -42.01
C ASN A 856 6.79 53.05 -41.10
N PHE A 857 6.94 52.79 -39.79
CA PHE A 857 5.80 52.79 -38.86
C PHE A 857 6.01 53.73 -37.66
N TRP A 858 7.18 53.72 -37.01
CA TRP A 858 7.42 54.56 -35.83
C TRP A 858 7.46 56.05 -36.21
N ILE A 859 8.23 56.41 -37.26
CA ILE A 859 8.33 57.81 -37.72
C ILE A 859 6.95 58.36 -38.13
N PRO A 860 6.17 57.70 -39.00
CA PRO A 860 4.82 58.19 -39.32
C PRO A 860 3.90 58.28 -38.11
N LYS A 861 4.01 57.34 -37.14
CA LYS A 861 3.21 57.41 -35.91
C LYS A 861 3.61 58.60 -35.02
N MET A 862 4.90 58.90 -34.91
CA MET A 862 5.40 60.08 -34.20
C MET A 862 4.96 61.37 -34.91
N GLN A 863 4.96 61.40 -36.24
CA GLN A 863 4.42 62.53 -37.02
C GLN A 863 2.91 62.71 -36.78
N GLU A 864 2.14 61.62 -36.74
CA GLU A 864 0.71 61.62 -36.40
C GLU A 864 0.45 62.19 -34.99
N ILE A 865 1.24 61.78 -33.99
CA ILE A 865 1.12 62.30 -32.62
C ILE A 865 1.52 63.77 -32.56
N LEU A 866 2.56 64.20 -33.30
CA LEU A 866 2.92 65.62 -33.42
C LEU A 866 1.81 66.44 -34.07
N ASP A 867 1.15 65.91 -35.11
CA ASP A 867 -0.02 66.52 -35.74
C ASP A 867 -1.18 66.65 -34.77
N ARG A 868 -1.47 65.58 -34.03
CA ARG A 868 -2.53 65.51 -33.03
C ARG A 868 -2.28 66.51 -31.89
N ALA A 869 -1.05 66.56 -31.37
CA ALA A 869 -0.62 67.52 -30.35
C ALA A 869 -0.71 68.96 -30.86
N ALA A 870 -0.32 69.24 -32.10
CA ALA A 870 -0.40 70.59 -32.65
C ALA A 870 -1.86 71.06 -32.78
N ASN A 871 -2.75 70.17 -33.22
CA ASN A 871 -4.18 70.46 -33.29
C ASN A 871 -4.79 70.71 -31.89
N TYR A 872 -4.36 69.95 -30.87
CA TYR A 872 -4.77 70.21 -29.49
C TYR A 872 -4.22 71.53 -28.95
N ALA A 873 -2.98 71.90 -29.28
CA ALA A 873 -2.39 73.18 -28.90
C ALA A 873 -3.13 74.37 -29.51
N GLU A 874 -3.48 74.31 -30.81
CA GLU A 874 -4.30 75.33 -31.47
C GLU A 874 -5.72 75.41 -30.89
N SER A 875 -6.33 74.26 -30.60
CA SER A 875 -7.69 74.20 -30.02
C SER A 875 -7.72 74.75 -28.60
N ALA A 876 -6.70 74.46 -27.78
CA ALA A 876 -6.56 74.96 -26.42
C ALA A 876 -6.33 76.49 -26.34
N GLN A 877 -5.81 77.11 -27.40
CA GLN A 877 -5.70 78.58 -27.50
C GLN A 877 -7.05 79.24 -27.84
N ASN A 878 -7.95 78.52 -28.51
CA ASN A 878 -9.23 79.06 -29.00
C ASN A 878 -10.41 78.81 -28.04
N GLU A 879 -10.40 77.68 -27.32
CA GLU A 879 -11.41 77.32 -26.32
C GLU A 879 -10.71 76.93 -25.02
N ASN A 880 -10.97 77.64 -23.91
CA ASN A 880 -10.45 77.32 -22.57
C ASN A 880 -11.03 75.99 -22.05
N ALA A 881 -10.64 74.87 -22.64
CA ALA A 881 -11.13 73.54 -22.34
C ALA A 881 -10.05 72.72 -21.60
N ASP A 882 -10.22 72.57 -20.28
CA ASP A 882 -9.32 71.78 -19.42
C ASP A 882 -9.10 70.34 -19.92
N SER A 883 -10.09 69.76 -20.61
CA SER A 883 -10.01 68.42 -21.19
C SER A 883 -9.02 68.33 -22.37
N VAL A 884 -8.91 69.36 -23.21
CA VAL A 884 -7.98 69.40 -24.35
C VAL A 884 -6.54 69.57 -23.86
N MET A 885 -6.34 70.35 -22.80
CA MET A 885 -5.02 70.51 -22.16
C MET A 885 -4.50 69.19 -21.58
N ILE A 886 -5.37 68.35 -21.00
CA ILE A 886 -4.99 67.01 -20.52
C ILE A 886 -4.55 66.11 -21.69
N LEU A 887 -5.25 66.16 -22.83
CA LEU A 887 -4.88 65.39 -24.02
C LEU A 887 -3.55 65.85 -24.61
N LEU A 888 -3.32 67.16 -24.71
CA LEU A 888 -2.05 67.75 -25.12
C LEU A 888 -0.90 67.34 -24.19
N GLN A 889 -1.14 67.38 -22.88
CA GLN A 889 -0.16 66.96 -21.87
C GLN A 889 0.22 65.48 -22.02
N ASN A 890 -0.76 64.61 -22.29
CA ASN A 890 -0.52 63.19 -22.51
C ASN A 890 0.30 62.93 -23.79
N ASP A 891 -0.01 63.62 -24.89
CA ASP A 891 0.71 63.47 -26.17
C ASP A 891 2.15 64.01 -26.07
N ILE A 892 2.37 65.16 -25.42
CA ILE A 892 3.72 65.69 -25.19
C ILE A 892 4.53 64.77 -24.26
N ALA A 893 3.91 64.21 -23.22
CA ALA A 893 4.58 63.24 -22.34
C ALA A 893 4.97 61.96 -23.09
N LEU A 894 4.08 61.46 -23.96
CA LEU A 894 4.34 60.31 -24.83
C LEU A 894 5.49 60.59 -25.80
N LEU A 895 5.48 61.73 -26.49
CA LEU A 895 6.55 62.14 -27.40
C LEU A 895 7.90 62.24 -26.68
N LYS A 896 7.92 62.85 -25.50
CA LYS A 896 9.15 62.98 -24.68
C LYS A 896 9.68 61.61 -24.28
N HIS A 897 8.80 60.69 -23.88
CA HIS A 897 9.20 59.34 -23.51
C HIS A 897 9.79 58.57 -24.70
N GLU A 898 9.13 58.57 -25.86
CA GLU A 898 9.61 57.91 -27.08
C GLU A 898 10.92 58.53 -27.60
N TRP A 899 11.10 59.83 -27.46
CA TRP A 899 12.34 60.51 -27.84
C TRP A 899 13.53 60.11 -26.96
N GLN A 900 13.29 59.95 -25.66
CA GLN A 900 14.29 59.49 -24.70
C GLN A 900 14.60 58.00 -24.88
N SER A 901 13.58 57.17 -25.11
CA SER A 901 13.73 55.72 -25.27
C SER A 901 14.59 55.40 -26.50
N GLU A 902 14.38 56.11 -27.62
CA GLU A 902 15.13 55.96 -28.87
C GLU A 902 16.46 56.76 -28.89
N LYS A 903 16.83 57.40 -27.76
CA LYS A 903 18.08 58.16 -27.61
C LYS A 903 18.31 59.16 -28.73
N VAL A 904 17.24 59.83 -29.15
CA VAL A 904 17.30 60.68 -30.35
C VAL A 904 18.31 61.82 -30.19
N ASN A 905 18.52 62.32 -28.96
CA ASN A 905 19.57 63.31 -28.67
C ASN A 905 20.98 62.80 -29.00
N GLU A 906 21.31 61.55 -28.66
CA GLU A 906 22.61 60.94 -29.01
C GLU A 906 22.76 60.80 -30.54
N ILE A 907 21.66 60.49 -31.23
CA ILE A 907 21.64 60.37 -32.70
C ILE A 907 21.92 61.73 -33.34
N LEU A 908 21.29 62.79 -32.85
CA LEU A 908 21.48 64.14 -33.37
C LEU A 908 22.87 64.70 -33.07
N GLU A 909 23.45 64.39 -31.91
CA GLU A 909 24.85 64.72 -31.62
C GLU A 909 25.81 64.01 -32.58
N ARG A 910 25.58 62.73 -32.89
CA ARG A 910 26.38 62.01 -33.88
C ARG A 910 26.25 62.62 -35.28
N LEU A 911 25.04 62.99 -35.69
CA LEU A 911 24.79 63.66 -36.97
C LEU A 911 25.46 65.04 -37.05
N LYS A 912 25.52 65.79 -35.94
CA LYS A 912 26.30 67.05 -35.86
C LYS A 912 27.78 66.83 -36.06
N ILE A 913 28.34 65.78 -35.44
CA ILE A 913 29.76 65.43 -35.56
C ILE A 913 30.09 64.97 -36.98
N GLN A 914 29.17 64.26 -37.64
CA GLN A 914 29.32 63.74 -39.01
C GLN A 914 28.81 64.70 -40.09
N ALA A 915 28.51 65.96 -39.75
CA ALA A 915 27.84 66.89 -40.65
C ALA A 915 28.65 67.22 -41.92
N GLU A 916 29.99 67.18 -41.83
CA GLU A 916 30.90 67.40 -42.96
C GLU A 916 30.98 66.17 -43.90
N ASP A 917 30.89 64.95 -43.35
CA ASP A 917 30.98 63.69 -44.11
C ASP A 917 29.65 63.33 -44.82
N LEU A 918 28.52 63.88 -44.37
CA LEU A 918 27.15 63.53 -44.82
C LEU A 918 26.52 64.53 -45.81
N GLU A 919 27.30 65.51 -46.30
CA GLU A 919 26.88 66.58 -47.22
C GLU A 919 25.54 67.24 -46.83
N LEU A 920 25.37 67.58 -45.55
CA LEU A 920 24.13 68.17 -45.06
C LEU A 920 23.93 69.59 -45.61
N SER A 921 22.73 69.88 -46.12
CA SER A 921 22.33 71.19 -46.59
C SER A 921 22.33 72.23 -45.46
N SER A 922 22.45 73.51 -45.82
CA SER A 922 22.39 74.63 -44.87
C SER A 922 21.06 74.75 -44.11
N GLU A 923 19.98 74.11 -44.59
CA GLU A 923 18.71 74.00 -43.86
C GLU A 923 18.74 72.86 -42.83
N GLU A 924 19.30 71.70 -43.20
CA GLU A 924 19.48 70.55 -42.30
C GLU A 924 20.43 70.89 -41.12
N GLN A 925 21.48 71.68 -41.36
CA GLN A 925 22.37 72.16 -40.30
C GLN A 925 21.67 73.07 -39.28
N LYS A 926 20.64 73.84 -39.71
CA LYS A 926 19.83 74.66 -38.79
C LYS A 926 18.88 73.80 -37.96
N ILE A 927 18.34 72.73 -38.53
CA ILE A 927 17.45 71.77 -37.86
C ILE A 927 18.20 71.00 -36.76
N LEU A 928 19.50 70.72 -36.95
CA LEU A 928 20.31 70.03 -35.94
C LEU A 928 20.46 70.82 -34.63
N ASN A 929 20.43 72.16 -34.65
CA ASN A 929 20.63 73.01 -33.47
C ASN A 929 19.36 73.23 -32.62
N ILE A 930 18.30 72.44 -32.83
CA ILE A 930 17.08 72.51 -32.03
C ILE A 930 17.34 71.97 -30.61
N ASP A 931 16.96 72.76 -29.59
CA ASP A 931 16.93 72.32 -28.20
C ASP A 931 15.62 71.58 -27.91
N LEU A 932 15.72 70.26 -27.81
CA LEU A 932 14.57 69.36 -27.71
C LEU A 932 13.92 69.39 -26.33
N GLU A 933 14.66 69.72 -25.28
CA GLU A 933 14.10 69.87 -23.92
C GLU A 933 13.28 71.14 -23.77
N LYS A 934 13.66 72.19 -24.51
CA LYS A 934 12.89 73.43 -24.59
C LYS A 934 11.68 73.31 -25.52
N THR A 935 11.83 72.60 -26.65
CA THR A 935 10.78 72.50 -27.69
C THR A 935 9.60 71.59 -27.28
N LEU A 936 9.82 70.59 -26.40
CA LEU A 936 8.77 69.69 -25.90
C LEU A 936 8.18 70.16 -24.56
N GLN A 937 7.85 71.45 -24.44
CA GLN A 937 7.16 72.04 -23.27
C GLN A 937 5.75 72.49 -23.64
N ILE A 938 4.78 72.21 -22.77
CA ILE A 938 3.34 72.48 -22.99
C ILE A 938 3.08 73.95 -23.33
N ILE A 939 3.81 74.87 -22.70
CA ILE A 939 3.58 76.32 -22.82
C ILE A 939 4.10 76.87 -24.16
N GLU A 940 5.12 76.24 -24.74
CA GLU A 940 5.76 76.72 -25.97
C GLU A 940 5.31 75.94 -27.21
N PHE A 941 4.70 74.76 -27.10
CA PHE A 941 4.42 73.90 -28.26
C PHE A 941 3.37 74.50 -29.24
N ASP A 942 3.77 74.72 -30.49
CA ASP A 942 2.91 75.19 -31.59
C ASP A 942 3.07 74.35 -32.88
N ARG A 943 2.25 74.66 -33.90
CA ARG A 943 2.29 73.98 -35.20
C ARG A 943 3.64 74.12 -35.91
N ALA A 944 4.30 75.27 -35.79
CA ALA A 944 5.60 75.51 -36.39
C ALA A 944 6.71 74.66 -35.73
N MET A 945 6.61 74.40 -34.43
CA MET A 945 7.48 73.48 -33.69
C MET A 945 7.21 72.04 -34.06
N ALA A 946 5.95 71.65 -34.20
CA ALA A 946 5.59 70.31 -34.68
C ALA A 946 6.22 70.05 -36.07
N ASP A 947 6.12 70.98 -37.01
CA ASP A 947 6.70 70.82 -38.36
C ASP A 947 8.24 70.76 -38.33
N LYS A 948 8.91 71.52 -37.45
CA LYS A 948 10.36 71.39 -37.22
C LYS A 948 10.74 70.01 -36.69
N LEU A 949 10.00 69.48 -35.70
CA LEU A 949 10.24 68.15 -35.14
C LEU A 949 9.99 67.04 -36.17
N LYS A 950 9.00 67.21 -37.06
CA LYS A 950 8.81 66.28 -38.19
C LYS A 950 10.00 66.30 -39.16
N ALA A 951 10.58 67.47 -39.42
CA ALA A 951 11.78 67.57 -40.25
C ALA A 951 12.99 66.85 -39.60
N VAL A 952 13.11 66.90 -38.27
CA VAL A 952 14.10 66.10 -37.52
C VAL A 952 13.85 64.59 -37.71
N LEU A 953 12.60 64.15 -37.61
CA LEU A 953 12.26 62.74 -37.82
C LEU A 953 12.57 62.27 -39.26
N GLU A 954 12.26 63.07 -40.28
CA GLU A 954 12.60 62.74 -41.68
C GLU A 954 14.11 62.74 -41.94
N MET A 955 14.87 63.60 -41.25
CA MET A 955 16.33 63.56 -41.30
C MET A 955 16.86 62.25 -40.70
N ILE A 956 16.33 61.81 -39.56
CA ILE A 956 16.70 60.52 -38.94
C ILE A 956 16.33 59.37 -39.88
N ARG A 957 15.17 59.43 -40.53
CA ARG A 957 14.75 58.44 -41.53
C ARG A 957 15.78 58.30 -42.65
N SER A 958 16.07 59.42 -43.33
CA SER A 958 16.87 59.43 -44.55
C SER A 958 18.38 59.26 -44.31
N LYS A 959 18.93 59.85 -43.24
CA LYS A 959 20.38 59.87 -42.98
C LYS A 959 20.87 58.79 -42.02
N VAL A 960 19.99 58.18 -41.22
CA VAL A 960 20.38 57.15 -40.24
C VAL A 960 19.70 55.81 -40.51
N LEU A 961 18.36 55.77 -40.54
CA LEU A 961 17.64 54.50 -40.62
C LEU A 961 17.76 53.85 -42.01
N THR A 962 17.53 54.60 -43.09
CA THR A 962 17.61 54.08 -44.46
C THR A 962 19.01 53.55 -44.81
N PRO A 963 20.13 54.26 -44.56
CA PRO A 963 21.46 53.73 -44.86
C PRO A 963 21.80 52.47 -44.04
N LYS A 964 21.41 52.44 -42.75
CA LYS A 964 21.61 51.24 -41.92
C LYS A 964 20.78 50.04 -42.39
N PHE A 965 19.56 50.28 -42.85
CA PHE A 965 18.73 49.26 -43.49
C PHE A 965 19.41 48.70 -44.75
N VAL A 966 19.93 49.54 -45.63
CA VAL A 966 20.66 49.09 -46.84
C VAL A 966 21.89 48.27 -46.47
N MET A 967 22.75 48.77 -45.57
CA MET A 967 23.95 48.06 -45.13
C MET A 967 23.63 46.71 -44.44
N ALA A 968 22.52 46.61 -43.72
CA ALA A 968 22.07 45.34 -43.15
C ALA A 968 21.56 44.38 -44.24
N GLY A 969 20.86 44.88 -45.25
CA GLY A 969 20.46 44.11 -46.44
C GLY A 969 21.65 43.53 -47.20
N GLU A 970 22.68 44.35 -47.46
CA GLU A 970 23.92 43.89 -48.13
C GLU A 970 24.65 42.81 -47.31
N ARG A 971 24.67 42.94 -45.97
CA ARG A 971 25.21 41.89 -45.09
C ARG A 971 24.40 40.59 -45.21
N LYS A 972 23.06 40.67 -45.23
CA LYS A 972 22.20 39.49 -45.42
C LYS A 972 22.50 38.81 -46.76
N ASP A 973 22.56 39.57 -47.84
CA ASP A 973 22.87 39.05 -49.18
C ASP A 973 24.25 38.39 -49.22
N SER A 974 25.25 38.96 -48.52
CA SER A 974 26.58 38.35 -48.41
C SER A 974 26.57 37.00 -47.69
N ILE A 975 25.76 36.84 -46.64
CA ILE A 975 25.59 35.59 -45.91
C ILE A 975 24.90 34.55 -46.79
N ILE A 976 23.83 34.94 -47.48
CA ILE A 976 23.08 34.08 -48.41
C ILE A 976 24.00 33.62 -49.56
N ASN A 977 24.75 34.53 -50.17
CA ASN A 977 25.71 34.19 -51.22
C ASN A 977 26.82 33.24 -50.72
N ALA A 978 27.28 33.41 -49.48
CA ALA A 978 28.26 32.51 -48.87
C ALA A 978 27.68 31.10 -48.65
N MET A 979 26.38 30.98 -48.35
CA MET A 979 25.69 29.68 -48.25
C MET A 979 25.60 28.97 -49.60
N GLU A 980 25.29 29.70 -50.68
CA GLU A 980 25.20 29.13 -52.04
C GLU A 980 26.56 28.66 -52.58
N GLN A 981 27.65 29.34 -52.19
CA GLN A 981 29.01 29.05 -52.66
C GLN A 981 29.73 27.97 -51.85
N ASN A 982 29.14 27.47 -50.75
CA ASN A 982 29.79 26.48 -49.90
C ASN A 982 29.86 25.09 -50.59
N PRO A 983 31.05 24.56 -50.94
CA PRO A 983 31.20 23.31 -51.69
C PRO A 983 30.70 22.06 -50.96
N GLU A 984 30.57 22.13 -49.62
CA GLU A 984 30.05 21.02 -48.81
C GLU A 984 28.51 20.99 -48.80
N ASN A 985 27.85 22.09 -49.17
CA ASN A 985 26.40 22.22 -49.10
C ASN A 985 25.78 21.90 -50.48
N LYS A 986 25.23 20.70 -50.63
CA LYS A 986 24.63 20.22 -51.91
C LYS A 986 23.26 20.82 -52.23
N LEU A 987 22.72 21.68 -51.36
CA LEU A 987 21.34 22.19 -51.42
C LEU A 987 21.35 23.67 -51.76
N SER A 988 20.42 24.12 -52.60
CA SER A 988 20.22 25.55 -52.86
C SER A 988 19.62 26.25 -51.63
N VAL A 989 19.73 27.57 -51.56
CA VAL A 989 19.08 28.37 -50.49
C VAL A 989 17.56 28.14 -50.47
N VAL A 990 16.94 27.99 -51.64
CA VAL A 990 15.50 27.67 -51.74
C VAL A 990 15.20 26.31 -51.14
N ASP A 991 16.07 25.31 -51.34
CA ASP A 991 15.90 23.99 -50.72
C ASP A 991 16.07 24.03 -49.20
N LEU A 992 16.98 24.86 -48.69
CA LEU A 992 17.15 25.08 -47.25
C LEU A 992 15.91 25.76 -46.66
N GLN A 993 15.37 26.78 -47.33
CA GLN A 993 14.11 27.42 -46.91
C GLN A 993 12.95 26.42 -46.92
N ASN A 994 12.81 25.64 -47.99
CA ASN A 994 11.76 24.63 -48.12
C ASN A 994 11.80 23.57 -47.00
N LYS A 995 12.99 23.27 -46.48
CA LYS A 995 13.20 22.29 -45.40
C LYS A 995 13.02 22.85 -43.99
N TYR A 996 13.47 24.08 -43.73
CA TYR A 996 13.62 24.58 -42.36
C TYR A 996 12.68 25.74 -41.99
N THR A 997 12.16 26.48 -42.97
CA THR A 997 11.26 27.62 -42.73
C THR A 997 9.80 27.21 -42.89
N ASN A 998 8.87 27.98 -42.32
CA ASN A 998 7.43 27.81 -42.51
C ASN A 998 6.74 29.17 -42.58
N GLU A 999 6.10 29.48 -43.70
CA GLU A 999 5.54 30.81 -43.99
C GLU A 999 4.38 31.15 -43.07
N TYR A 1000 3.54 30.17 -42.74
CA TYR A 1000 2.41 30.42 -41.86
C TYR A 1000 2.87 30.69 -40.41
N LEU A 1001 3.84 29.93 -39.89
CA LEU A 1001 4.47 30.20 -38.61
C LEU A 1001 5.12 31.59 -38.58
N GLU A 1002 5.87 31.93 -39.64
CA GLU A 1002 6.48 33.25 -39.82
C GLU A 1002 5.43 34.37 -39.75
N SER A 1003 4.32 34.24 -40.48
CA SER A 1003 3.23 35.23 -40.47
C SER A 1003 2.61 35.42 -39.07
N GLN A 1004 2.56 34.35 -38.25
CA GLN A 1004 2.06 34.42 -36.87
C GLN A 1004 3.03 35.13 -35.94
N VAL A 1005 4.33 34.81 -36.00
CA VAL A 1005 5.34 35.43 -35.12
C VAL A 1005 5.71 36.85 -35.55
N LYS A 1006 5.52 37.22 -36.82
CA LYS A 1006 5.65 38.60 -37.34
C LYS A 1006 4.36 39.40 -37.22
N ASN A 1007 3.23 38.74 -36.96
CA ASN A 1007 1.94 39.37 -36.78
C ASN A 1007 1.52 40.23 -37.99
N GLU A 1008 1.78 39.74 -39.20
CA GLU A 1008 1.69 40.52 -40.44
C GLU A 1008 0.29 41.09 -40.69
N MET A 1009 -0.75 40.34 -40.29
CA MET A 1009 -2.16 40.68 -40.49
C MET A 1009 -2.72 41.72 -39.52
N ILE A 1010 -1.94 42.24 -38.56
CA ILE A 1010 -2.45 43.24 -37.62
C ILE A 1010 -2.64 44.60 -38.31
N LYS A 1011 -3.80 45.24 -38.06
CA LYS A 1011 -4.17 46.55 -38.62
C LYS A 1011 -3.34 47.68 -38.00
N ASP A 1012 -3.36 47.77 -36.68
CA ASP A 1012 -2.65 48.81 -35.93
C ASP A 1012 -1.23 48.34 -35.60
N LYS A 1013 -0.23 48.98 -36.22
CA LYS A 1013 1.20 48.64 -36.06
C LYS A 1013 1.75 49.08 -34.70
N TYR A 1014 1.17 50.14 -34.14
CA TYR A 1014 1.45 50.67 -32.81
C TYR A 1014 0.17 50.88 -32.03
N VAL A 1015 0.19 50.52 -30.75
CA VAL A 1015 -0.89 50.81 -29.80
C VAL A 1015 -0.34 51.66 -28.65
N GLU A 1016 -1.06 52.73 -28.33
CA GLU A 1016 -0.75 53.60 -27.19
C GLU A 1016 -1.18 52.92 -25.88
N GLY A 1017 -0.24 52.71 -24.96
CA GLY A 1017 -0.49 52.06 -23.67
C GLY A 1017 0.50 52.52 -22.60
N ASN A 1018 0.02 52.82 -21.39
CA ASN A 1018 0.83 53.18 -20.23
C ASN A 1018 1.85 54.33 -20.47
N GLY A 1019 1.55 55.27 -21.38
CA GLY A 1019 2.41 56.41 -21.69
C GLY A 1019 3.54 56.15 -22.69
N PHE A 1020 3.53 55.00 -23.39
CA PHE A 1020 4.49 54.66 -24.44
C PHE A 1020 3.82 53.97 -25.64
N LEU A 1021 4.57 53.85 -26.75
CA LEU A 1021 4.14 53.14 -27.94
C LEU A 1021 4.53 51.67 -27.88
N VAL A 1022 3.54 50.78 -28.01
CA VAL A 1022 3.75 49.34 -28.07
C VAL A 1022 3.75 48.88 -29.52
N GLN A 1023 4.89 48.38 -29.99
CA GLN A 1023 5.01 47.71 -31.29
C GLN A 1023 4.19 46.42 -31.29
N GLN A 1024 3.30 46.27 -32.28
CA GLN A 1024 2.46 45.07 -32.45
C GLN A 1024 2.90 44.19 -33.61
N THR A 1025 3.55 44.75 -34.62
CA THR A 1025 4.16 44.02 -35.74
C THR A 1025 5.59 43.60 -35.46
N ASP A 1026 6.04 42.54 -36.13
CA ASP A 1026 7.35 41.94 -35.94
C ASP A 1026 7.73 41.70 -34.45
N PRO A 1027 6.83 41.15 -33.61
CA PRO A 1027 7.14 40.97 -32.19
C PRO A 1027 8.36 40.07 -31.97
N ILE A 1028 8.60 39.11 -32.86
CA ILE A 1028 9.80 38.25 -32.85
C ILE A 1028 11.11 39.01 -33.07
N PHE A 1029 11.05 40.18 -33.71
CA PHE A 1029 12.20 41.06 -33.89
C PHE A 1029 12.18 42.26 -32.95
N ALA A 1030 11.27 42.28 -31.97
CA ALA A 1030 11.20 43.35 -30.98
C ALA A 1030 11.82 42.92 -29.66
N VAL A 1031 12.75 43.72 -29.13
CA VAL A 1031 13.29 43.57 -27.76
C VAL A 1031 12.85 44.77 -26.93
N ARG A 1032 12.43 44.50 -25.69
CA ARG A 1032 12.02 45.57 -24.77
C ARG A 1032 13.21 46.47 -24.45
N ASN A 1033 13.00 47.78 -24.60
CA ASN A 1033 14.01 48.79 -24.31
C ASN A 1033 14.47 48.69 -22.83
N PRO A 1034 15.79 48.63 -22.55
CA PRO A 1034 16.33 48.59 -21.19
C PRO A 1034 15.81 49.71 -20.28
N ASN A 1035 15.55 50.90 -20.83
CA ASN A 1035 15.07 52.07 -20.09
C ASN A 1035 13.62 51.92 -19.59
N ASN A 1036 12.86 50.99 -20.15
CA ASN A 1036 11.46 50.71 -19.77
C ASN A 1036 11.35 49.53 -18.79
N ILE A 1037 12.47 49.07 -18.22
CA ILE A 1037 12.53 47.96 -17.26
C ILE A 1037 12.39 48.54 -15.85
N SER A 1038 11.26 48.25 -15.21
CA SER A 1038 10.92 48.84 -13.92
C SER A 1038 11.72 48.26 -12.75
N ASN A 1039 12.08 46.97 -12.82
CA ASN A 1039 12.71 46.21 -11.75
C ASN A 1039 13.56 45.05 -12.31
N ALA A 1040 14.53 44.55 -11.53
CA ALA A 1040 15.38 43.41 -11.90
C ALA A 1040 14.61 42.09 -12.16
N PHE A 1041 13.37 41.96 -11.68
CA PHE A 1041 12.50 40.80 -11.86
C PHE A 1041 11.42 40.98 -12.94
N ASP A 1042 11.46 42.07 -13.71
CA ASP A 1042 10.47 42.37 -14.75
C ASP A 1042 10.72 41.54 -16.03
N TYR A 1043 10.32 40.25 -15.97
CA TYR A 1043 10.42 39.29 -17.08
C TYR A 1043 9.29 39.39 -18.10
N ARG A 1044 8.24 40.17 -17.79
CA ARG A 1044 7.02 40.21 -18.59
C ARG A 1044 7.25 41.04 -19.85
N THR A 1045 7.25 40.38 -21.00
CA THR A 1045 7.37 40.99 -22.33
C THR A 1045 6.10 40.76 -23.15
N HIS A 1046 6.08 41.27 -24.38
CA HIS A 1046 5.15 40.82 -25.40
C HIS A 1046 5.38 39.34 -25.75
N PHE A 1047 4.36 38.74 -26.35
CA PHE A 1047 4.40 37.36 -26.80
C PHE A 1047 5.29 37.20 -28.02
N PHE A 1048 6.00 36.06 -28.10
CA PHE A 1048 7.02 35.77 -29.13
C PHE A 1048 8.28 36.64 -29.08
N ALA A 1049 8.56 37.31 -27.96
CA ALA A 1049 9.84 38.00 -27.81
C ALA A 1049 11.02 37.01 -28.01
N PRO A 1050 12.09 37.39 -28.75
CA PRO A 1050 13.21 36.49 -29.03
C PRO A 1050 14.10 36.25 -27.80
N GLU A 1051 14.06 37.17 -26.85
CA GLU A 1051 14.78 37.11 -25.59
C GLU A 1051 13.93 37.68 -24.45
N LYS A 1052 14.13 37.16 -23.24
CA LYS A 1052 13.47 37.56 -22.00
C LYS A 1052 14.48 38.21 -21.07
N HIS A 1053 14.15 39.38 -20.52
CA HIS A 1053 15.00 40.05 -19.55
C HIS A 1053 14.73 39.55 -18.13
N PHE A 1054 15.74 39.03 -17.44
CA PHE A 1054 15.63 38.56 -16.05
C PHE A 1054 16.96 38.79 -15.31
N PHE A 1055 16.91 39.28 -14.07
CA PHE A 1055 18.12 39.59 -13.27
C PHE A 1055 19.17 40.47 -13.97
N GLY A 1056 18.72 41.45 -14.77
CA GLY A 1056 19.64 42.38 -15.46
C GLY A 1056 20.36 41.77 -16.68
N LYS A 1057 19.93 40.58 -17.14
CA LYS A 1057 20.47 39.91 -18.34
C LYS A 1057 19.34 39.46 -19.25
N TYR A 1058 19.62 39.38 -20.55
CA TYR A 1058 18.74 38.76 -21.52
C TYR A 1058 19.03 37.27 -21.59
N PHE A 1059 17.96 36.47 -21.61
CA PHE A 1059 17.98 35.03 -21.77
C PHE A 1059 17.19 34.66 -23.00
N ASP A 1060 17.67 33.65 -23.73
CA ASP A 1060 16.92 33.07 -24.82
C ASP A 1060 15.54 32.55 -24.35
N THR A 1061 14.51 32.79 -25.14
CA THR A 1061 13.12 32.51 -24.77
C THR A 1061 12.85 31.02 -24.58
N MET A 1062 13.47 30.13 -25.36
CA MET A 1062 13.28 28.68 -25.21
C MET A 1062 13.75 28.23 -23.82
N TRP A 1063 14.98 28.57 -23.47
CA TRP A 1063 15.59 28.17 -22.20
C TRP A 1063 14.92 28.81 -21.00
N PHE A 1064 14.55 30.09 -21.09
CA PHE A 1064 13.81 30.77 -20.03
C PHE A 1064 12.44 30.11 -19.79
N ASN A 1065 11.69 29.81 -20.86
CA ASN A 1065 10.37 29.20 -20.74
C ASN A 1065 10.45 27.77 -20.20
N VAL A 1066 11.44 26.98 -20.62
CA VAL A 1066 11.72 25.65 -20.03
C VAL A 1066 12.04 25.77 -18.54
N PHE A 1067 12.89 26.71 -18.15
CA PHE A 1067 13.19 26.98 -16.75
C PHE A 1067 11.93 27.33 -15.93
N VAL A 1068 11.04 28.17 -16.45
CA VAL A 1068 9.78 28.52 -15.79
C VAL A 1068 8.89 27.29 -15.59
N MET A 1069 8.74 26.43 -16.61
CA MET A 1069 7.96 25.18 -16.47
C MET A 1069 8.54 24.25 -15.39
N TRP A 1070 9.87 24.15 -15.29
CA TRP A 1070 10.53 23.39 -14.23
C TRP A 1070 10.34 24.04 -12.85
N ALA A 1071 10.37 25.37 -12.75
CA ALA A 1071 10.06 26.08 -11.51
C ALA A 1071 8.62 25.82 -11.05
N MET A 1072 7.65 25.84 -11.98
CA MET A 1072 6.26 25.46 -11.71
C MET A 1072 6.14 23.99 -11.25
N THR A 1073 6.88 23.10 -11.89
CA THR A 1073 6.94 21.66 -11.52
C THR A 1073 7.48 21.47 -10.10
N ILE A 1074 8.58 22.14 -9.75
CA ILE A 1074 9.19 22.09 -8.41
C ILE A 1074 8.21 22.64 -7.37
N LEU A 1075 7.52 23.74 -7.66
CA LEU A 1075 6.50 24.29 -6.78
C LEU A 1075 5.40 23.26 -6.50
N LEU A 1076 4.90 22.56 -7.53
CA LEU A 1076 3.91 21.48 -7.38
C LEU A 1076 4.44 20.27 -6.59
N LEU A 1077 5.73 19.93 -6.73
CA LEU A 1077 6.33 18.88 -5.90
C LEU A 1077 6.42 19.28 -4.43
N ILE A 1078 6.69 20.56 -4.15
CA ILE A 1078 6.65 21.12 -2.79
C ILE A 1078 5.22 21.07 -2.24
N THR A 1079 4.21 21.48 -3.03
CA THR A 1079 2.80 21.44 -2.59
C THR A 1079 2.33 20.00 -2.32
N LEU A 1080 2.81 19.03 -3.11
CA LEU A 1080 2.54 17.60 -2.93
C LEU A 1080 3.19 17.06 -1.65
N TYR A 1081 4.44 17.45 -1.38
CA TYR A 1081 5.15 17.03 -0.17
C TYR A 1081 4.42 17.47 1.10
N PHE A 1082 3.92 18.71 1.15
CA PHE A 1082 3.21 19.24 2.30
C PHE A 1082 1.69 19.03 2.29
N GLU A 1083 1.16 18.38 1.26
CA GLU A 1083 -0.27 18.09 1.09
C GLU A 1083 -1.15 19.35 1.12
N TRP A 1084 -0.65 20.47 0.61
CA TRP A 1084 -1.35 21.77 0.70
C TRP A 1084 -2.72 21.77 0.01
N LEU A 1085 -2.81 21.20 -1.20
CA LEU A 1085 -4.07 21.13 -1.94
C LEU A 1085 -5.13 20.30 -1.21
N LYS A 1086 -4.74 19.16 -0.65
CA LYS A 1086 -5.60 18.30 0.17
C LYS A 1086 -6.12 19.04 1.41
N LYS A 1087 -5.21 19.69 2.16
CA LYS A 1087 -5.60 20.50 3.34
C LYS A 1087 -6.59 21.59 2.98
N LEU A 1088 -6.40 22.26 1.85
CA LEU A 1088 -7.32 23.29 1.37
C LEU A 1088 -8.70 22.71 1.04
N ILE A 1089 -8.76 21.55 0.36
CA ILE A 1089 -10.02 20.85 0.05
C ILE A 1089 -10.73 20.37 1.32
N ASP A 1090 -9.99 19.80 2.28
CA ASP A 1090 -10.54 19.36 3.56
C ASP A 1090 -11.12 20.53 4.37
N ILE A 1091 -10.46 21.69 4.35
CA ILE A 1091 -10.97 22.92 4.97
C ILE A 1091 -12.28 23.35 4.29
N LEU A 1092 -12.31 23.40 2.95
CA LEU A 1092 -13.51 23.78 2.20
C LEU A 1092 -14.66 22.79 2.40
N GLY A 1093 -14.37 21.49 2.50
CA GLY A 1093 -15.35 20.44 2.77
C GLY A 1093 -15.96 20.53 4.18
N ASN A 1094 -15.18 21.01 5.15
CA ASN A 1094 -15.64 21.23 6.53
C ASN A 1094 -16.43 22.53 6.72
N ILE A 1095 -16.49 23.42 5.71
CA ILE A 1095 -17.41 24.57 5.71
C ILE A 1095 -18.82 24.04 5.48
N SER A 1096 -19.47 23.56 6.54
CA SER A 1096 -20.89 23.24 6.48
C SER A 1096 -21.63 24.56 6.26
N PHE A 1097 -22.27 24.73 5.09
CA PHE A 1097 -23.31 25.73 4.95
C PHE A 1097 -24.34 25.43 6.04
N ALA A 1098 -24.47 26.36 7.00
CA ALA A 1098 -25.37 26.21 8.13
C ALA A 1098 -26.74 25.77 7.61
N LYS A 1099 -27.08 24.50 7.85
CA LYS A 1099 -28.45 24.02 7.67
C LYS A 1099 -29.29 24.89 8.59
N LYS A 1100 -30.00 25.85 8.01
CA LYS A 1100 -31.08 26.56 8.70
C LYS A 1100 -31.97 25.49 9.30
N LYS A 1101 -31.97 25.37 10.64
CA LYS A 1101 -32.98 24.63 11.37
C LYS A 1101 -34.33 25.19 10.92
N LYS A 1102 -35.11 24.37 10.22
CA LYS A 1102 -36.56 24.54 10.09
C LYS A 1102 -37.20 23.55 11.02
#